data_AF-A0A523BNX6-F1
#
_entry.id   AF-A0A523BNX6-F1
#
_cell.length_a   1.000
_cell.length_b   1.000
_cell.length_c   1.000
_cell.angle_alpha   90.00
_cell.angle_beta   90.00
_cell.angle_gamma   90.00
#
_symmetry.space_group_name_H-M   'P 1'
#
loop_
_entity.id
_entity.type
_entity.pdbx_description
1 polymer ?
#
loop_
_entity_poly.entity_id
_entity_poly.type
_entity_poly.pdbx_seq_one_letter_code
_entity_poly.pdbx_strand_id
1 'polypeptide(L)'
;MPLLKRSSALILLVLTVFILSGCAVSLASDVTPPPDAESYTAQDTPVVPESVFPIVPPDPQAGEVIFNEKCAPCHGNLGQGDGPQSESLPVKVPALADPGLAAATRPVDWYYMVTNGNLERYMPGFTSLDDRQRWDVVSYALSLSLSSSATTTGKEVYTASCETCHGVQGTGGVSAPDWQRESGRLAQLSLDEIVAVTGNGTGDMPGYGSSLSAEELNAVAQYVRLLSFGVRDETSAANSAPTVTEAAAEAQVTAIPTGGAEPLPQPNLPDQEATPTGTPESTLPAELTITGKLVASEGVEIPADLTVTLAGFDSMDQAYQADTKVQPDGSFEFEKVEFVPGRTFIAAVDYQGLTFSSDVYHSTDVQPEAVIALTIPFYGTTTDASTLRADRLHLFFDFTRAGVVQVVELFILNNTGDKAIVSADGQGTIVFDLPEGATNLQFQDGVLGERYIQTDKGFADSASIQPGEGAQVLFAYDLPYNRKADVNIPIPMAVDAAVVMMPEGAVKLTSDQLQSTGTRQVQGINLEMFTASGLQAGSTLEMKLSGRVSSSVNVEAGSSTGLIIGGSVLGLVLVGAGYWMWRQRKQFAAEDEIEEEAEEDPDTIMDAIIALDDSFQSGSLSEEAYQKRRAELKEKLQTLTK
;
A
#
# COMPACT_ATOMS: atom_id res chain seq x y z
N MET A 1 -75.85 -1.84 6.39
CA MET A 1 -75.26 -2.79 5.42
C MET A 1 -74.99 -2.05 4.12
N PRO A 2 -73.81 -2.15 3.46
CA PRO A 2 -72.54 -2.72 3.89
C PRO A 2 -71.37 -1.70 3.79
N LEU A 3 -70.66 -1.50 4.91
CA LEU A 3 -69.33 -0.91 5.01
C LEU A 3 -68.36 -2.07 5.16
N LEU A 4 -67.78 -2.60 4.08
CA LEU A 4 -66.66 -3.55 4.13
C LEU A 4 -66.15 -3.77 2.70
N LYS A 5 -65.24 -2.92 2.22
CA LYS A 5 -64.38 -3.20 1.04
C LYS A 5 -63.24 -2.22 0.77
N ARG A 6 -62.91 -1.30 1.68
CA ARG A 6 -61.80 -0.34 1.49
C ARG A 6 -60.60 -0.52 2.43
N SER A 7 -60.58 -1.57 3.25
CA SER A 7 -59.51 -1.78 4.25
C SER A 7 -58.47 -2.84 3.85
N SER A 8 -58.64 -3.56 2.74
CA SER A 8 -57.74 -4.67 2.37
C SER A 8 -56.57 -4.25 1.47
N ALA A 9 -56.66 -3.10 0.80
CA ALA A 9 -55.58 -2.62 -0.07
C ALA A 9 -54.45 -1.91 0.70
N LEU A 10 -54.75 -1.33 1.86
CA LEU A 10 -53.74 -0.66 2.69
C LEU A 10 -52.96 -1.64 3.57
N ILE A 11 -53.55 -2.77 3.95
CA ILE A 11 -52.87 -3.83 4.74
C ILE A 11 -51.90 -4.63 3.87
N LEU A 12 -52.18 -4.79 2.56
CA LEU A 12 -51.29 -5.50 1.63
C LEU A 12 -50.04 -4.69 1.26
N LEU A 13 -50.09 -3.35 1.34
CA LEU A 13 -48.97 -2.47 0.98
C LEU A 13 -48.00 -2.23 2.17
N VAL A 14 -48.46 -2.42 3.41
CA VAL A 14 -47.60 -2.34 4.61
C VAL A 14 -46.89 -3.67 4.88
N LEU A 15 -47.46 -4.81 4.46
CA LEU A 15 -46.83 -6.13 4.62
C LEU A 15 -45.76 -6.45 3.55
N THR A 16 -45.75 -5.72 2.43
CA THR A 16 -44.73 -5.87 1.38
C THR A 16 -43.45 -5.08 1.66
N VAL A 17 -43.48 -4.08 2.56
CA VAL A 17 -42.29 -3.32 2.97
C VAL A 17 -41.52 -4.02 4.11
N PHE A 18 -42.16 -4.91 4.88
CA PHE A 18 -41.50 -5.66 5.97
C PHE A 18 -40.88 -7.01 5.57
N ILE A 19 -41.07 -7.49 4.34
CA ILE A 19 -40.48 -8.76 3.85
C ILE A 19 -39.23 -8.54 2.98
N LEU A 20 -38.87 -7.28 2.68
CA LEU A 20 -37.65 -6.92 1.93
C LEU A 20 -36.45 -6.51 2.80
N SER A 21 -36.52 -6.69 4.13
CA SER A 21 -35.45 -6.29 5.06
C SER A 21 -34.92 -7.43 5.95
N GLY A 22 -34.93 -8.68 5.46
CA GLY A 22 -34.36 -9.79 6.22
C GLY A 22 -34.12 -11.00 5.36
N CYS A 23 -32.95 -11.06 4.71
CA CYS A 23 -32.23 -12.27 4.28
C CYS A 23 -30.94 -11.86 3.54
N ALA A 24 -30.07 -11.08 4.21
CA ALA A 24 -28.65 -11.04 3.89
C ALA A 24 -27.94 -11.97 4.88
N VAL A 25 -28.03 -13.28 4.64
CA VAL A 25 -27.26 -14.29 5.38
C VAL A 25 -26.74 -15.31 4.37
N SER A 26 -25.43 -15.30 4.20
CA SER A 26 -24.55 -16.39 3.74
C SER A 26 -24.87 -17.08 2.41
N LEU A 27 -24.29 -16.55 1.32
CA LEU A 27 -24.03 -17.27 0.06
C LEU A 27 -22.54 -17.57 -0.17
N ALA A 28 -21.77 -17.72 0.92
CA ALA A 28 -20.41 -18.21 0.87
C ALA A 28 -20.31 -19.50 1.68
N SER A 29 -20.68 -20.63 1.08
CA SER A 29 -20.21 -21.96 1.45
C SER A 29 -20.59 -22.95 0.35
N ASP A 30 -19.64 -23.80 0.02
CA ASP A 30 -19.78 -25.04 -0.76
C ASP A 30 -19.53 -24.97 -2.27
N VAL A 31 -18.30 -24.60 -2.60
CA VAL A 31 -17.61 -25.10 -3.80
C VAL A 31 -16.55 -26.09 -3.30
N THR A 32 -16.80 -27.39 -3.46
CA THR A 32 -15.82 -28.44 -3.18
C THR A 32 -14.83 -28.54 -4.36
N PRO A 33 -13.50 -28.46 -4.14
CA PRO A 33 -12.53 -28.63 -5.21
C PRO A 33 -12.43 -30.11 -5.64
N PRO A 34 -12.04 -30.39 -6.90
CA PRO A 34 -11.87 -31.76 -7.40
C PRO A 34 -10.75 -32.53 -6.68
N PRO A 35 -10.78 -33.88 -6.69
CA PRO A 35 -10.02 -34.72 -5.76
C PRO A 35 -8.49 -34.75 -5.94
N ASP A 36 -7.95 -34.08 -6.96
CA ASP A 36 -6.52 -34.12 -7.32
C ASP A 36 -5.88 -32.71 -7.40
N ALA A 37 -6.49 -31.70 -6.78
CA ALA A 37 -5.83 -30.40 -6.66
C ALA A 37 -4.70 -30.49 -5.63
N GLU A 38 -3.45 -30.55 -6.10
CA GLU A 38 -2.31 -30.29 -5.22
C GLU A 38 -2.54 -28.95 -4.52
N SER A 39 -2.46 -28.96 -3.19
CA SER A 39 -2.57 -27.75 -2.39
C SER A 39 -1.42 -26.82 -2.78
N TYR A 40 -1.69 -25.88 -3.67
CA TYR A 40 -0.89 -24.67 -3.77
C TYR A 40 -1.04 -23.98 -2.42
N THR A 41 -0.08 -24.19 -1.53
CA THR A 41 0.22 -23.19 -0.52
C THR A 41 0.44 -21.91 -1.31
N ALA A 42 -0.46 -20.94 -1.15
CA ALA A 42 -0.20 -19.58 -1.55
C ALA A 42 1.11 -19.19 -0.86
N GLN A 43 2.21 -19.17 -1.60
CA GLN A 43 3.32 -18.35 -1.18
C GLN A 43 2.75 -16.94 -1.24
N ASP A 44 2.56 -16.33 -0.08
CA ASP A 44 2.41 -14.88 0.06
C ASP A 44 3.60 -14.27 -0.66
N THR A 45 3.40 -14.00 -1.95
CA THR A 45 4.27 -13.14 -2.70
C THR A 45 3.74 -11.77 -2.34
N PRO A 46 4.48 -10.95 -1.56
CA PRO A 46 4.02 -9.63 -1.23
C PRO A 46 3.61 -8.93 -2.52
N VAL A 47 2.37 -8.45 -2.58
CA VAL A 47 1.94 -7.55 -3.64
C VAL A 47 2.78 -6.29 -3.45
N VAL A 48 3.84 -6.17 -4.22
CA VAL A 48 4.70 -4.98 -4.27
C VAL A 48 3.86 -3.88 -4.95
N PRO A 49 3.39 -2.85 -4.25
CA PRO A 49 2.65 -1.75 -4.84
C PRO A 49 3.47 -1.14 -5.99
N GLU A 50 2.85 -1.00 -7.15
CA GLU A 50 3.56 -0.84 -8.42
C GLU A 50 4.12 0.56 -8.68
N SER A 51 4.24 1.41 -7.65
CA SER A 51 5.15 2.53 -7.70
C SER A 51 5.49 3.09 -6.34
N VAL A 52 6.64 2.70 -5.86
CA VAL A 52 7.07 3.11 -4.53
C VAL A 52 8.23 4.07 -4.59
N PHE A 53 8.67 4.45 -5.78
CA PHE A 53 9.89 5.23 -5.91
C PHE A 53 9.70 6.73 -5.64
N PRO A 54 10.65 7.36 -4.94
CA PRO A 54 10.62 8.80 -4.77
C PRO A 54 10.82 9.45 -6.14
N ILE A 55 9.96 10.40 -6.48
CA ILE A 55 10.04 11.15 -7.74
C ILE A 55 10.80 12.47 -7.54
N VAL A 56 10.80 12.96 -6.30
CA VAL A 56 11.66 14.04 -5.84
C VAL A 56 12.68 13.43 -4.87
N PRO A 57 13.97 13.84 -4.90
CA PRO A 57 14.97 13.37 -3.94
C PRO A 57 14.47 13.52 -2.50
N PRO A 58 14.49 12.44 -1.71
CA PRO A 58 14.12 12.47 -0.30
C PRO A 58 15.03 13.40 0.51
N ASP A 59 14.49 14.15 1.45
CA ASP A 59 15.23 15.11 2.30
C ASP A 59 15.60 14.46 3.65
N PRO A 60 16.86 14.10 3.88
CA PRO A 60 17.29 13.48 5.14
C PRO A 60 17.18 14.42 6.34
N GLN A 61 17.15 15.75 6.14
CA GLN A 61 16.97 16.70 7.24
C GLN A 61 15.51 16.72 7.72
N ALA A 62 14.56 16.63 6.78
CA ALA A 62 13.16 16.41 7.13
C ALA A 62 12.95 15.04 7.78
N GLY A 63 13.65 14.02 7.27
CA GLY A 63 13.66 12.67 7.82
C GLY A 63 14.20 12.57 9.25
N GLU A 64 15.21 13.35 9.60
CA GLU A 64 15.79 13.39 10.96
C GLU A 64 14.75 13.73 12.02
N VAL A 65 13.88 14.71 11.73
CA VAL A 65 12.81 15.14 12.66
C VAL A 65 11.86 13.98 12.93
N ILE A 66 11.41 13.31 11.87
CA ILE A 66 10.51 12.16 11.95
C ILE A 66 11.20 11.00 12.67
N PHE A 67 12.46 10.72 12.34
CA PHE A 67 13.22 9.63 12.93
C PHE A 67 13.38 9.80 14.44
N ASN A 68 13.75 11.00 14.89
CA ASN A 68 13.95 11.28 16.31
C ASN A 68 12.65 11.14 17.12
N GLU A 69 11.50 11.47 16.52
CA GLU A 69 10.20 11.34 17.17
C GLU A 69 9.67 9.90 17.17
N LYS A 70 9.74 9.21 16.02
CA LYS A 70 9.01 7.95 15.78
C LYS A 70 9.88 6.70 15.73
N CYS A 71 11.18 6.82 15.44
CA CYS A 71 12.07 5.67 15.21
C CYS A 71 13.14 5.50 16.30
N ALA A 72 13.69 6.61 16.80
CA ALA A 72 14.75 6.65 17.79
C ALA A 72 14.41 5.97 19.14
N PRO A 73 13.15 5.92 19.62
CA PRO A 73 12.82 5.16 20.83
C PRO A 73 13.26 3.69 20.77
N CYS A 74 13.24 3.05 19.60
CA CYS A 74 13.74 1.69 19.38
C CYS A 74 15.13 1.68 18.73
N HIS A 75 15.34 2.44 17.67
CA HIS A 75 16.57 2.39 16.88
C HIS A 75 17.73 3.24 17.45
N GLY A 76 17.47 4.06 18.46
CA GLY A 76 18.42 5.03 19.03
C GLY A 76 18.62 6.25 18.13
N ASN A 77 18.98 7.41 18.70
CA ASN A 77 19.14 8.67 17.94
C ASN A 77 20.18 8.57 16.81
N LEU A 78 21.17 7.68 16.98
CA LEU A 78 22.24 7.44 15.99
C LEU A 78 22.00 6.14 15.20
N GLY A 79 20.81 5.54 15.28
CA GLY A 79 20.47 4.32 14.55
C GLY A 79 21.27 3.09 14.98
N GLN A 80 21.77 3.02 16.22
CA GLN A 80 22.59 1.90 16.70
C GLN A 80 21.78 0.71 17.23
N GLY A 81 20.44 0.80 17.19
CA GLY A 81 19.55 -0.21 17.75
C GLY A 81 19.60 -0.24 19.29
N ASP A 82 19.95 0.88 19.90
CA ASP A 82 20.17 1.08 21.34
C ASP A 82 19.18 2.10 21.95
N GLY A 83 18.00 2.22 21.33
CA GLY A 83 16.95 3.09 21.85
C GLY A 83 16.47 2.62 23.23
N PRO A 84 15.92 3.51 24.07
CA PRO A 84 15.44 3.14 25.40
C PRO A 84 14.41 1.99 25.41
N GLN A 85 13.71 1.75 24.30
CA GLN A 85 12.76 0.65 24.14
C GLN A 85 13.39 -0.62 23.52
N SER A 86 14.64 -0.58 23.05
CA SER A 86 15.28 -1.75 22.44
C SER A 86 15.62 -2.84 23.45
N GLU A 87 15.94 -2.45 24.70
CA GLU A 87 16.32 -3.39 25.77
C GLU A 87 15.16 -4.26 26.25
N SER A 88 13.91 -3.78 26.07
CA SER A 88 12.69 -4.51 26.43
C SER A 88 12.19 -5.44 25.33
N LEU A 89 12.79 -5.42 24.14
CA LEU A 89 12.35 -6.26 23.03
C LEU A 89 13.00 -7.66 23.09
N PRO A 90 12.23 -8.74 22.88
CA PRO A 90 12.76 -10.10 22.79
C PRO A 90 13.55 -10.32 21.48
N VAL A 91 13.53 -9.33 20.58
CA VAL A 91 14.27 -9.31 19.32
C VAL A 91 15.30 -8.18 19.35
N LYS A 92 16.49 -8.47 18.82
CA LYS A 92 17.51 -7.45 18.65
C LYS A 92 17.04 -6.42 17.61
N VAL A 93 16.94 -5.15 18.01
CA VAL A 93 16.67 -4.05 17.09
C VAL A 93 17.87 -3.88 16.15
N PRO A 94 17.66 -3.80 14.82
CA PRO A 94 18.75 -3.59 13.87
C PRO A 94 19.46 -2.25 14.11
N ALA A 95 20.79 -2.28 14.09
CA ALA A 95 21.62 -1.08 14.02
C ALA A 95 21.60 -0.55 12.58
N LEU A 96 20.68 0.36 12.28
CA LEU A 96 20.53 1.00 10.97
C LEU A 96 21.79 1.73 10.50
N ALA A 97 22.60 2.24 11.45
CA ALA A 97 23.88 2.87 11.15
C ALA A 97 25.02 1.86 10.88
N ASP A 98 24.78 0.55 11.05
CA ASP A 98 25.76 -0.48 10.70
C ASP A 98 26.03 -0.45 9.19
N PRO A 99 27.29 -0.17 8.76
CA PRO A 99 27.61 -0.06 7.34
C PRO A 99 27.35 -1.34 6.55
N GLY A 100 27.46 -2.52 7.19
CA GLY A 100 27.20 -3.80 6.54
C GLY A 100 25.71 -3.99 6.24
N LEU A 101 24.85 -3.74 7.22
CA LEU A 101 23.39 -3.82 7.06
C LEU A 101 22.88 -2.84 6.00
N ALA A 102 23.29 -1.58 6.10
CA ALA A 102 22.84 -0.53 5.19
C ALA A 102 23.39 -0.72 3.76
N ALA A 103 24.60 -1.27 3.62
CA ALA A 103 25.19 -1.52 2.31
C ALA A 103 24.49 -2.64 1.53
N ALA A 104 24.03 -3.67 2.24
CA ALA A 104 23.33 -4.81 1.63
C ALA A 104 21.86 -4.52 1.31
N THR A 105 21.25 -3.49 1.90
CA THR A 105 19.81 -3.24 1.76
C THR A 105 19.48 -2.21 0.67
N ARG A 106 18.37 -2.42 -0.04
CA ARG A 106 17.83 -1.44 -0.99
C ARG A 106 16.92 -0.45 -0.26
N PRO A 107 16.97 0.85 -0.59
CA PRO A 107 16.08 1.85 0.01
C PRO A 107 14.59 1.51 -0.08
N VAL A 108 14.17 0.91 -1.20
CA VAL A 108 12.79 0.45 -1.39
C VAL A 108 12.36 -0.60 -0.37
N ASP A 109 13.27 -1.47 0.07
CA ASP A 109 12.96 -2.50 1.07
C ASP A 109 12.74 -1.87 2.44
N TRP A 110 13.55 -0.87 2.80
CA TRP A 110 13.35 -0.09 4.03
C TRP A 110 12.08 0.75 3.97
N TYR A 111 11.74 1.33 2.81
CA TYR A 111 10.46 2.01 2.64
C TYR A 111 9.28 1.07 2.92
N TYR A 112 9.31 -0.16 2.38
CA TYR A 112 8.26 -1.14 2.65
C TYR A 112 8.20 -1.55 4.11
N MET A 113 9.36 -1.68 4.76
CA MET A 113 9.43 -2.00 6.17
C MET A 113 8.88 -0.87 7.04
N VAL A 114 9.13 0.40 6.69
CA VAL A 114 8.52 1.56 7.38
C VAL A 114 7.02 1.62 7.11
N THR A 115 6.58 1.34 5.89
CA THR A 115 5.15 1.41 5.51
C THR A 115 4.32 0.35 6.21
N ASN A 116 4.74 -0.91 6.09
CA ASN A 116 3.96 -2.06 6.53
C ASN A 116 4.34 -2.52 7.94
N GLY A 117 5.50 -2.11 8.44
CA GLY A 117 6.09 -2.65 9.66
C GLY A 117 6.59 -4.08 9.47
N ASN A 118 6.99 -4.67 10.59
CA ASN A 118 7.19 -6.09 10.76
C ASN A 118 6.68 -6.46 12.16
N LEU A 119 5.40 -6.82 12.25
CA LEU A 119 4.72 -7.06 13.52
C LEU A 119 5.34 -8.25 14.28
N GLU A 120 5.84 -9.28 13.58
CA GLU A 120 6.56 -10.41 14.19
C GLU A 120 7.87 -10.00 14.86
N ARG A 121 8.45 -8.89 14.40
CA ARG A 121 9.67 -8.29 14.95
C ARG A 121 9.38 -6.98 15.70
N TYR A 122 8.12 -6.75 16.08
CA TYR A 122 7.72 -5.64 16.92
C TYR A 122 8.03 -4.25 16.34
N MET A 123 8.10 -4.16 15.01
CA MET A 123 8.20 -2.89 14.29
C MET A 123 6.81 -2.53 13.75
N PRO A 124 6.15 -1.46 14.21
CA PRO A 124 4.85 -1.05 13.69
C PRO A 124 4.97 -0.51 12.26
N GLY A 125 3.85 -0.51 11.53
CA GLY A 125 3.71 0.21 10.27
C GLY A 125 3.40 1.69 10.51
N PHE A 126 4.01 2.57 9.72
CA PHE A 126 3.87 4.03 9.83
C PHE A 126 3.00 4.56 8.69
N THR A 127 1.73 4.14 8.66
CA THR A 127 0.72 4.62 7.70
C THR A 127 0.20 6.02 8.02
N SER A 128 0.47 6.55 9.22
CA SER A 128 0.20 7.94 9.60
C SER A 128 1.11 8.96 8.90
N LEU A 129 2.20 8.49 8.29
CA LEU A 129 3.10 9.30 7.48
C LEU A 129 2.64 9.26 6.01
N ASP A 130 2.84 10.33 5.27
CA ASP A 130 2.66 10.29 3.81
C ASP A 130 3.84 9.58 3.11
N ASP A 131 3.70 9.28 1.81
CA ASP A 131 4.74 8.63 1.00
C ASP A 131 6.06 9.41 1.06
N ARG A 132 5.99 10.74 1.04
CA ARG A 132 7.16 11.61 1.03
C ARG A 132 7.90 11.55 2.37
N GLN A 133 7.18 11.64 3.47
CA GLN A 133 7.69 11.54 4.84
C GLN A 133 8.35 10.18 5.09
N ARG A 134 7.76 9.09 4.58
CA ARG A 134 8.37 7.75 4.63
C ARG A 134 9.68 7.69 3.84
N TRP A 135 9.74 8.32 2.67
CA TRP A 135 11.00 8.42 1.91
C TRP A 135 12.06 9.27 2.61
N ASP A 136 11.65 10.39 3.19
CA ASP A 136 12.54 11.30 3.93
C ASP A 136 13.18 10.57 5.13
N VAL A 137 12.39 9.85 5.95
CA VAL A 137 12.94 9.08 7.09
C VAL A 137 13.85 7.92 6.66
N VAL A 138 13.52 7.23 5.57
CA VAL A 138 14.39 6.18 5.00
C VAL A 138 15.73 6.78 4.54
N SER A 139 15.72 7.96 3.93
CA SER A 139 16.95 8.63 3.50
C SER A 139 17.82 9.07 4.67
N TYR A 140 17.21 9.57 5.76
CA TYR A 140 17.92 9.87 6.98
C TYR A 140 18.55 8.61 7.60
N ALA A 141 17.76 7.55 7.77
CA ALA A 141 18.24 6.28 8.34
C ALA A 141 19.43 5.71 7.55
N LEU A 142 19.38 5.76 6.22
CA LEU A 142 20.48 5.34 5.35
C LEU A 142 21.69 6.27 5.45
N SER A 143 21.48 7.56 5.68
CA SER A 143 22.57 8.53 5.83
C SER A 143 23.43 8.26 7.07
N LEU A 144 22.86 7.65 8.11
CA LEU A 144 23.55 7.31 9.36
C LEU A 144 24.72 6.33 9.15
N SER A 145 24.66 5.50 8.11
CA SER A 145 25.72 4.54 7.78
C SER A 145 26.76 5.11 6.80
N LEU A 146 26.55 6.30 6.24
CA LEU A 146 27.45 6.91 5.27
C LEU A 146 28.63 7.57 5.99
N SER A 147 29.85 7.22 5.57
CA SER A 147 31.06 7.80 6.14
C SER A 147 31.41 9.13 5.47
N SER A 148 31.66 10.19 6.26
CA SER A 148 32.13 11.48 5.74
C SER A 148 33.46 11.36 4.98
N SER A 149 34.34 10.44 5.41
CA SER A 149 35.60 10.15 4.72
C SER A 149 35.34 9.45 3.38
N ALA A 150 34.47 8.44 3.36
CA ALA A 150 34.12 7.70 2.14
C ALA A 150 33.37 8.58 1.13
N THR A 151 32.47 9.45 1.58
CA THR A 151 31.76 10.39 0.70
C THR A 151 32.70 11.46 0.12
N THR A 152 33.73 11.89 0.86
CA THR A 152 34.76 12.80 0.36
C THR A 152 35.61 12.13 -0.73
N THR A 153 36.18 10.95 -0.45
CA THR A 153 36.93 10.16 -1.44
C THR A 153 36.05 9.81 -2.65
N GLY A 154 34.80 9.43 -2.40
CA GLY A 154 33.83 9.11 -3.45
C GLY A 154 33.53 10.29 -4.36
N LYS A 155 33.45 11.50 -3.83
CA LYS A 155 33.30 12.73 -4.61
C LYS A 155 34.51 12.98 -5.52
N GLU A 156 35.73 12.77 -5.02
CA GLU A 156 36.95 12.90 -5.82
C GLU A 156 36.98 11.90 -6.99
N VAL A 157 36.68 10.62 -6.69
CA VAL A 157 36.56 9.55 -7.71
C VAL A 157 35.47 9.88 -8.72
N TYR A 158 34.30 10.33 -8.26
CA TYR A 158 33.17 10.71 -9.12
C TYR A 158 33.54 11.83 -10.08
N THR A 159 34.16 12.90 -9.55
CA THR A 159 34.59 14.07 -10.33
C THR A 159 35.61 13.65 -11.40
N ALA A 160 36.54 12.76 -11.05
CA ALA A 160 37.59 12.30 -11.95
C ALA A 160 37.10 11.34 -13.05
N SER A 161 36.13 10.47 -12.73
CA SER A 161 35.83 9.28 -13.56
C SER A 161 34.38 9.18 -14.05
N CYS A 162 33.42 9.82 -13.38
CA CYS A 162 31.98 9.59 -13.57
C CYS A 162 31.24 10.84 -14.08
N GLU A 163 31.65 12.03 -13.63
CA GLU A 163 30.98 13.31 -13.90
C GLU A 163 30.82 13.62 -15.38
N THR A 164 31.77 13.19 -16.22
CA THR A 164 31.73 13.44 -17.67
C THR A 164 30.46 12.89 -18.33
N CYS A 165 29.94 11.76 -17.82
CA CYS A 165 28.71 11.15 -18.32
C CYS A 165 27.52 11.48 -17.41
N HIS A 166 27.67 11.29 -16.10
CA HIS A 166 26.59 11.42 -15.12
C HIS A 166 26.32 12.86 -14.67
N GLY A 167 27.04 13.84 -15.19
CA GLY A 167 26.86 15.26 -14.89
C GLY A 167 27.35 15.65 -13.49
N VAL A 168 27.48 16.95 -13.29
CA VAL A 168 27.79 17.54 -11.98
C VAL A 168 26.66 17.17 -11.02
N GLN A 169 27.01 16.63 -9.84
CA GLN A 169 26.05 16.16 -8.83
C GLN A 169 25.03 15.12 -9.31
N GLY A 170 25.34 14.35 -10.36
CA GLY A 170 24.45 13.28 -10.82
C GLY A 170 23.28 13.75 -11.67
N THR A 171 23.35 14.94 -12.25
CA THR A 171 22.30 15.54 -13.11
C THR A 171 22.07 14.80 -14.44
N GLY A 172 22.82 13.74 -14.71
CA GLY A 172 22.68 12.88 -15.87
C GLY A 172 23.17 13.51 -17.16
N GLY A 173 23.03 12.74 -18.24
CA GLY A 173 23.46 13.11 -19.58
C GLY A 173 22.78 12.24 -20.63
N VAL A 174 23.08 12.47 -21.91
CA VAL A 174 22.42 11.78 -23.03
C VAL A 174 22.60 10.25 -22.99
N SER A 175 23.66 9.78 -22.32
CA SER A 175 24.03 8.37 -22.20
C SER A 175 24.11 7.89 -20.75
N ALA A 176 23.63 8.68 -19.79
CA ALA A 176 23.76 8.36 -18.38
C ALA A 176 22.59 8.93 -17.55
N PRO A 177 22.11 8.21 -16.53
CA PRO A 177 20.89 8.59 -15.83
C PRO A 177 21.05 9.83 -14.96
N ASP A 178 19.95 10.56 -14.77
CA ASP A 178 19.84 11.66 -13.81
C ASP A 178 19.42 11.10 -12.44
N TRP A 179 20.32 11.11 -11.47
CA TRP A 179 20.08 10.56 -10.13
C TRP A 179 19.13 11.39 -9.27
N GLN A 180 18.90 12.65 -9.63
CA GLN A 180 17.97 13.53 -8.93
C GLN A 180 16.55 13.38 -9.50
N ARG A 181 16.41 13.20 -10.82
CA ARG A 181 15.10 13.02 -11.50
C ARG A 181 14.66 11.57 -11.61
N GLU A 182 15.60 10.64 -11.58
CA GLU A 182 15.37 9.20 -11.62
C GLU A 182 15.81 8.53 -10.29
N SER A 183 15.61 9.21 -9.15
CA SER A 183 16.02 8.73 -7.82
C SER A 183 15.44 7.34 -7.49
N GLY A 184 14.30 6.99 -8.08
CA GLY A 184 13.75 5.64 -8.08
C GLY A 184 14.67 4.53 -8.56
N ARG A 185 15.60 4.80 -9.48
CA ARG A 185 16.56 3.80 -9.96
C ARG A 185 17.57 3.43 -8.88
N LEU A 186 18.09 4.43 -8.17
CA LEU A 186 19.02 4.18 -7.06
C LEU A 186 18.30 3.64 -5.83
N ALA A 187 17.01 3.95 -5.65
CA ALA A 187 16.20 3.34 -4.61
C ALA A 187 16.00 1.81 -4.77
N GLN A 188 16.21 1.28 -5.99
CA GLN A 188 16.15 -0.16 -6.29
C GLN A 188 17.49 -0.88 -6.10
N LEU A 189 18.58 -0.16 -5.83
CA LEU A 189 19.91 -0.73 -5.75
C LEU A 189 20.50 -0.54 -4.35
N SER A 190 21.06 -1.59 -3.79
CA SER A 190 21.89 -1.52 -2.58
C SER A 190 23.25 -0.87 -2.88
N LEU A 191 24.03 -0.50 -1.86
CA LEU A 191 25.38 0.02 -2.10
C LEU A 191 26.27 -1.06 -2.72
N ASP A 192 26.12 -2.32 -2.30
CA ASP A 192 26.86 -3.45 -2.88
C ASP A 192 26.52 -3.66 -4.36
N GLU A 193 25.26 -3.45 -4.75
CA GLU A 193 24.84 -3.50 -6.14
C GLU A 193 25.40 -2.33 -6.95
N ILE A 194 25.45 -1.13 -6.38
CA ILE A 194 26.09 0.04 -7.02
C ILE A 194 27.60 -0.20 -7.20
N VAL A 195 28.27 -0.80 -6.21
CA VAL A 195 29.68 -1.22 -6.33
C VAL A 195 29.86 -2.23 -7.46
N ALA A 196 29.00 -3.23 -7.54
CA ALA A 196 29.06 -4.25 -8.58
C ALA A 196 28.85 -3.66 -9.99
N VAL A 197 27.87 -2.76 -10.16
CA VAL A 197 27.62 -2.05 -11.41
C VAL A 197 28.82 -1.17 -11.80
N THR A 198 29.40 -0.44 -10.84
CA THR A 198 30.55 0.43 -11.09
C THR A 198 31.81 -0.37 -11.42
N GLY A 199 32.03 -1.50 -10.76
CA GLY A 199 33.17 -2.38 -10.99
C GLY A 199 33.11 -3.10 -12.33
N ASN A 200 31.97 -3.70 -12.65
CA ASN A 200 31.79 -4.55 -13.84
C ASN A 200 31.38 -3.77 -15.09
N GLY A 201 30.75 -2.60 -14.91
CA GLY A 201 30.09 -1.87 -15.99
C GLY A 201 28.71 -2.44 -16.32
N THR A 202 27.91 -1.66 -17.04
CA THR A 202 26.58 -2.10 -17.52
C THR A 202 26.18 -1.29 -18.75
N GLY A 203 25.75 -1.97 -19.83
CA GLY A 203 25.40 -1.30 -21.09
C GLY A 203 26.55 -0.42 -21.60
N ASP A 204 26.28 0.88 -21.75
CA ASP A 204 27.24 1.89 -22.18
C ASP A 204 28.14 2.42 -21.04
N MET A 205 27.86 2.06 -19.77
CA MET A 205 28.69 2.42 -18.62
C MET A 205 29.91 1.48 -18.54
N PRO A 206 31.15 1.98 -18.66
CA PRO A 206 32.34 1.16 -18.55
C PRO A 206 32.54 0.60 -17.13
N GLY A 207 33.20 -0.54 -17.01
CA GLY A 207 33.58 -1.12 -15.72
C GLY A 207 34.92 -0.56 -15.23
N TYR A 208 34.95 -0.15 -13.96
CA TYR A 208 36.10 0.49 -13.32
C TYR A 208 36.88 -0.43 -12.37
N GLY A 209 36.52 -1.71 -12.29
CA GLY A 209 37.12 -2.66 -11.33
C GLY A 209 38.61 -2.95 -11.55
N SER A 210 39.18 -2.58 -12.70
CA SER A 210 40.63 -2.67 -12.97
C SER A 210 41.39 -1.37 -12.68
N SER A 211 40.68 -0.24 -12.60
CA SER A 211 41.26 1.10 -12.40
C SER A 211 41.04 1.66 -11.01
N LEU A 212 40.03 1.18 -10.29
CA LEU A 212 39.68 1.60 -8.93
C LEU A 212 39.83 0.44 -7.96
N SER A 213 40.33 0.72 -6.77
CA SER A 213 40.36 -0.22 -5.65
C SER A 213 38.96 -0.50 -5.11
N ALA A 214 38.81 -1.58 -4.32
CA ALA A 214 37.54 -1.91 -3.66
C ALA A 214 37.07 -0.78 -2.72
N GLU A 215 38.00 -0.10 -2.06
CA GLU A 215 37.73 1.04 -1.19
C GLU A 215 37.23 2.25 -1.99
N GLU A 216 37.83 2.56 -3.14
CA GLU A 216 37.38 3.64 -4.03
C GLU A 216 36.02 3.34 -4.66
N LEU A 217 35.77 2.08 -5.05
CA LEU A 217 34.46 1.65 -5.56
C LEU A 217 33.37 1.78 -4.50
N ASN A 218 33.65 1.39 -3.25
CA ASN A 218 32.71 1.56 -2.15
C ASN A 218 32.48 3.04 -1.82
N ALA A 219 33.55 3.84 -1.81
CA ALA A 219 33.48 5.28 -1.57
C ALA A 219 32.60 6.00 -2.62
N VAL A 220 32.81 5.72 -3.91
CA VAL A 220 31.99 6.34 -4.97
C VAL A 220 30.53 5.86 -4.91
N ALA A 221 30.27 4.61 -4.53
CA ALA A 221 28.90 4.12 -4.33
C ALA A 221 28.17 4.87 -3.21
N GLN A 222 28.85 5.11 -2.08
CA GLN A 222 28.29 5.92 -0.98
C GLN A 222 28.01 7.37 -1.42
N TYR A 223 28.92 7.96 -2.20
CA TYR A 223 28.70 9.32 -2.74
C TYR A 223 27.52 9.35 -3.73
N VAL A 224 27.40 8.37 -4.62
CA VAL A 224 26.25 8.26 -5.55
C VAL A 224 24.94 8.08 -4.79
N ARG A 225 24.91 7.31 -3.70
CA ARG A 225 23.74 7.22 -2.82
C ARG A 225 23.38 8.58 -2.23
N LEU A 226 24.35 9.34 -1.74
CA LEU A 226 24.12 10.68 -1.22
C LEU A 226 23.52 11.62 -2.27
N LEU A 227 23.93 11.52 -3.54
CA LEU A 227 23.37 12.32 -4.64
C LEU A 227 21.88 12.01 -4.94
N SER A 228 21.38 10.85 -4.51
CA SER A 228 19.96 10.50 -4.64
C SER A 228 19.06 11.15 -3.58
N PHE A 229 19.68 11.79 -2.58
CA PHE A 229 18.99 12.53 -1.53
C PHE A 229 18.98 14.04 -1.84
N GLY A 230 17.94 14.73 -1.39
CA GLY A 230 17.81 16.17 -1.48
C GLY A 230 18.79 16.82 -0.52
N VAL A 231 19.89 17.37 -1.04
CA VAL A 231 20.78 18.23 -0.27
C VAL A 231 20.42 19.68 -0.58
N ARG A 232 19.95 20.43 0.41
CA ARG A 232 19.88 21.90 0.29
C ARG A 232 21.31 22.42 0.26
N ASP A 233 21.66 23.17 -0.79
CA ASP A 233 22.92 23.89 -0.87
C ASP A 233 23.15 24.68 0.43
N GLU A 234 24.31 24.51 1.07
CA GLU A 234 24.72 25.22 2.28
C GLU A 234 24.75 26.75 2.15
N THR A 235 24.46 27.29 0.96
CA THR A 235 24.40 28.74 0.72
C THR A 235 23.16 29.42 1.30
N SER A 236 22.14 28.69 1.75
CA SER A 236 20.93 29.30 2.35
C SER A 236 20.88 29.34 3.88
N ALA A 237 21.84 28.74 4.59
CA ALA A 237 21.85 28.68 6.07
C ALA A 237 22.77 29.73 6.73
N ALA A 238 23.46 30.57 5.96
CA ALA A 238 24.42 31.54 6.50
C ALA A 238 23.81 32.85 7.02
N ASN A 239 22.50 32.91 7.25
CA ASN A 239 21.87 34.15 7.73
C ASN A 239 20.81 33.91 8.79
N SER A 240 21.19 33.24 9.89
CA SER A 240 20.69 33.51 11.26
C SER A 240 21.44 32.64 12.27
N ALA A 241 22.64 33.07 12.68
CA ALA A 241 23.19 32.64 13.96
C ALA A 241 23.90 33.85 14.60
N PRO A 242 23.60 34.20 15.87
CA PRO A 242 24.28 35.28 16.55
C PRO A 242 25.68 34.84 16.96
N THR A 243 26.63 35.74 16.71
CA THR A 243 28.04 35.63 17.05
C THR A 243 28.24 35.36 18.54
N VAL A 244 28.91 34.26 18.88
CA VAL A 244 29.59 34.09 20.16
C VAL A 244 31.09 34.00 19.88
N THR A 245 31.79 35.01 20.37
CA THR A 245 33.22 35.25 20.20
C THR A 245 34.05 34.16 20.88
N GLU A 246 34.93 33.54 20.11
CA GLU A 246 35.99 32.66 20.56
C GLU A 246 37.14 33.47 21.19
N ALA A 247 37.57 33.08 22.39
CA ALA A 247 38.83 33.54 22.98
C ALA A 247 39.66 32.31 23.34
N ALA A 248 40.74 32.13 22.59
CA ALA A 248 41.72 31.06 22.70
C ALA A 248 42.50 31.08 24.02
N ALA A 249 42.89 29.89 24.49
CA ALA A 249 44.11 29.69 25.28
C ALA A 249 44.66 28.27 25.07
N GLU A 250 45.94 28.23 24.71
CA GLU A 250 46.80 27.07 24.43
C GLU A 250 47.03 26.18 25.66
N ALA A 251 47.28 24.87 25.46
CA ALA A 251 48.49 24.19 25.97
C ALA A 251 48.54 22.67 25.64
N GLN A 252 49.55 22.33 24.83
CA GLN A 252 50.55 21.27 25.00
C GLN A 252 50.17 19.78 25.05
N VAL A 253 50.74 19.11 24.04
CA VAL A 253 50.98 17.68 23.84
C VAL A 253 52.05 17.17 24.81
N THR A 254 51.79 16.01 25.43
CA THR A 254 52.86 15.09 25.88
C THR A 254 52.45 13.63 25.68
N ALA A 255 53.43 12.87 25.18
CA ALA A 255 53.31 11.53 24.64
C ALA A 255 53.15 10.42 25.69
N ILE A 256 52.57 9.31 25.20
CA ILE A 256 52.45 8.00 25.84
C ILE A 256 53.81 7.28 25.88
N PRO A 257 54.14 6.57 26.97
CA PRO A 257 55.06 5.44 26.91
C PRO A 257 54.34 4.11 27.16
N THR A 258 54.66 3.15 26.30
CA THR A 258 54.33 1.73 26.34
C THR A 258 55.06 1.01 27.48
N GLY A 259 54.44 0.00 28.10
CA GLY A 259 55.19 -1.07 28.77
C GLY A 259 54.45 -1.88 29.84
N GLY A 260 54.40 -3.21 29.62
CA GLY A 260 54.69 -4.19 30.67
C GLY A 260 53.51 -4.94 31.30
N ALA A 261 53.36 -6.20 30.92
CA ALA A 261 52.58 -7.21 31.63
C ALA A 261 53.37 -7.77 32.83
N GLU A 262 52.72 -7.98 33.98
CA GLU A 262 52.82 -9.20 34.83
C GLU A 262 51.77 -9.17 35.98
N PRO A 263 51.45 -10.33 36.59
CA PRO A 263 50.12 -10.63 37.15
C PRO A 263 50.04 -10.44 38.66
N LEU A 264 48.80 -10.39 39.18
CA LEU A 264 48.52 -10.41 40.62
C LEU A 264 47.53 -11.54 40.99
N PRO A 265 47.57 -12.02 42.25
CA PRO A 265 47.45 -13.44 42.62
C PRO A 265 46.07 -13.85 43.15
N GLN A 266 45.78 -15.16 43.14
CA GLN A 266 44.75 -15.79 44.00
C GLN A 266 45.37 -16.11 45.38
N PRO A 267 44.61 -16.07 46.49
CA PRO A 267 43.93 -17.29 46.93
C PRO A 267 42.64 -17.15 47.80
N ASN A 268 41.91 -18.27 47.80
CA ASN A 268 41.03 -18.84 48.85
C ASN A 268 39.51 -18.56 48.84
N LEU A 269 38.80 -19.65 48.51
CA LEU A 269 37.41 -19.95 48.86
C LEU A 269 37.29 -20.36 50.34
N PRO A 270 36.18 -19.98 50.99
CA PRO A 270 35.51 -20.85 51.95
C PRO A 270 34.11 -21.24 51.45
N ASP A 271 33.77 -22.51 51.67
CA ASP A 271 32.44 -23.09 51.46
C ASP A 271 31.36 -22.29 52.21
N GLN A 272 30.36 -21.79 51.48
CA GLN A 272 29.04 -21.49 52.05
C GLN A 272 27.94 -21.98 51.13
N GLU A 273 27.02 -22.71 51.77
CA GLU A 273 25.76 -23.25 51.30
C GLU A 273 25.04 -22.35 50.29
N ALA A 274 24.53 -23.02 49.25
CA ALA A 274 23.54 -22.50 48.33
C ALA A 274 22.35 -21.93 49.11
N THR A 275 22.25 -20.61 49.12
CA THR A 275 20.97 -19.91 49.26
C THR A 275 20.52 -19.61 47.83
N PRO A 276 19.33 -20.02 47.38
CA PRO A 276 18.85 -19.61 46.06
C PRO A 276 18.54 -18.12 46.16
N THR A 277 19.45 -17.28 45.69
CA THR A 277 19.14 -15.90 45.32
C THR A 277 18.12 -16.00 44.21
N GLY A 278 16.88 -15.62 44.52
CA GLY A 278 15.80 -15.58 43.55
C GLY A 278 16.25 -14.85 42.29
N THR A 279 16.02 -15.48 41.15
CA THR A 279 15.85 -14.78 39.88
C THR A 279 15.00 -13.55 40.14
N PRO A 280 15.37 -12.33 39.67
CA PRO A 280 14.40 -11.25 39.62
C PRO A 280 13.27 -11.73 38.73
N GLU A 281 12.18 -12.16 39.36
CA GLU A 281 10.94 -12.51 38.71
C GLU A 281 10.45 -11.19 38.11
N SER A 282 10.66 -11.01 36.81
CA SER A 282 10.03 -9.95 36.03
C SER A 282 8.53 -10.21 36.13
N THR A 283 7.91 -9.62 37.14
CA THR A 283 6.46 -9.66 37.32
C THR A 283 5.92 -8.63 36.34
N LEU A 284 5.72 -9.09 35.10
CA LEU A 284 5.00 -8.32 34.08
C LEU A 284 3.69 -7.83 34.71
N PRO A 285 3.35 -6.55 34.55
CA PRO A 285 2.14 -6.02 35.14
C PRO A 285 0.94 -6.79 34.59
N ALA A 286 -0.02 -7.17 35.43
CA ALA A 286 -1.27 -7.80 34.97
C ALA A 286 -2.17 -6.80 34.20
N GLU A 287 -1.96 -5.51 34.48
CA GLU A 287 -2.76 -4.39 33.98
C GLU A 287 -1.84 -3.23 33.59
N LEU A 288 -2.10 -2.63 32.44
CA LEU A 288 -1.46 -1.45 31.88
C LEU A 288 -2.34 -0.22 32.10
N THR A 289 -1.71 0.94 32.21
CA THR A 289 -2.34 2.23 31.95
C THR A 289 -1.87 2.74 30.59
N ILE A 290 -2.80 2.94 29.67
CA ILE A 290 -2.53 3.53 28.36
C ILE A 290 -3.06 4.95 28.38
N THR A 291 -2.19 5.92 28.10
CA THR A 291 -2.58 7.32 27.94
C THR A 291 -2.44 7.75 26.49
N GLY A 292 -3.02 8.88 26.17
CA GLY A 292 -2.74 9.50 24.89
C GLY A 292 -3.26 10.91 24.84
N LYS A 293 -3.06 11.53 23.68
CA LYS A 293 -3.49 12.90 23.44
C LYS A 293 -3.99 13.08 22.02
N LEU A 294 -5.14 13.72 21.89
CA LEU A 294 -5.60 14.29 20.64
C LEU A 294 -4.77 15.56 20.39
N VAL A 295 -4.02 15.57 19.29
CA VAL A 295 -3.24 16.73 18.86
C VAL A 295 -4.05 17.47 17.82
N ALA A 296 -4.72 18.52 18.28
CA ALA A 296 -5.53 19.37 17.42
C ALA A 296 -4.66 20.26 16.52
N SER A 297 -4.98 20.32 15.23
CA SER A 297 -4.43 21.33 14.30
C SER A 297 -4.78 22.74 14.77
N GLU A 298 -4.01 23.74 14.33
CA GLU A 298 -4.21 25.13 14.74
C GLU A 298 -5.64 25.63 14.46
N GLY A 299 -6.31 26.16 15.48
CA GLY A 299 -7.68 26.66 15.36
C GLY A 299 -8.78 25.59 15.37
N VAL A 300 -8.44 24.31 15.59
CA VAL A 300 -9.41 23.23 15.80
C VAL A 300 -9.65 23.05 17.31
N GLU A 301 -10.89 23.24 17.75
CA GLU A 301 -11.29 22.93 19.13
C GLU A 301 -11.71 21.46 19.25
N ILE A 302 -11.20 20.79 20.26
CA ILE A 302 -11.59 19.42 20.61
C ILE A 302 -12.95 19.49 21.33
N PRO A 303 -14.03 18.89 20.80
CA PRO A 303 -15.32 18.87 21.45
C PRO A 303 -15.26 18.22 22.84
N ALA A 304 -16.00 18.80 23.79
CA ALA A 304 -16.28 18.14 25.06
C ALA A 304 -17.09 16.86 24.79
N ASP A 305 -16.76 15.77 25.48
CA ASP A 305 -17.39 14.44 25.36
C ASP A 305 -17.03 13.59 24.13
N LEU A 306 -15.92 13.87 23.44
CA LEU A 306 -15.37 12.88 22.50
C LEU A 306 -15.02 11.58 23.23
N THR A 307 -15.32 10.46 22.59
CA THR A 307 -14.97 9.12 23.07
C THR A 307 -13.81 8.60 22.21
N VAL A 308 -12.75 8.17 22.88
CA VAL A 308 -11.66 7.41 22.26
C VAL A 308 -11.94 5.94 22.52
N THR A 309 -11.85 5.14 21.47
CA THR A 309 -11.91 3.69 21.52
C THR A 309 -10.49 3.14 21.38
N LEU A 310 -10.05 2.37 22.36
CA LEU A 310 -8.82 1.59 22.30
C LEU A 310 -9.17 0.17 21.85
N ALA A 311 -8.72 -0.22 20.67
CA ALA A 311 -8.82 -1.59 20.17
C ALA A 311 -7.49 -2.31 20.37
N GLY A 312 -7.53 -3.55 20.86
CA GLY A 312 -6.37 -4.41 21.01
C GLY A 312 -6.48 -5.65 20.12
N PHE A 313 -5.42 -5.97 19.38
CA PHE A 313 -5.38 -7.09 18.44
C PHE A 313 -4.30 -8.10 18.81
N ASP A 314 -4.70 -9.37 18.82
CA ASP A 314 -3.81 -10.50 18.93
C ASP A 314 -3.65 -11.08 17.52
N SER A 315 -2.50 -10.80 16.88
CA SER A 315 -2.32 -11.01 15.44
C SER A 315 -3.35 -10.20 14.61
N MET A 316 -4.35 -10.85 14.01
CA MET A 316 -5.39 -10.19 13.19
C MET A 316 -6.76 -10.14 13.88
N ASP A 317 -6.91 -10.79 15.04
CA ASP A 317 -8.18 -10.87 15.75
C ASP A 317 -8.29 -9.75 16.78
N GLN A 318 -9.38 -8.99 16.74
CA GLN A 318 -9.67 -7.99 17.76
C GLN A 318 -10.04 -8.69 19.07
N ALA A 319 -9.11 -8.71 20.01
CA ALA A 319 -9.23 -9.41 21.29
C ALA A 319 -9.62 -8.49 22.45
N TYR A 320 -9.44 -7.17 22.29
CA TYR A 320 -9.73 -6.18 23.33
C TYR A 320 -10.40 -4.94 22.74
N GLN A 321 -11.30 -4.34 23.53
CA GLN A 321 -11.88 -3.04 23.25
C GLN A 321 -12.20 -2.33 24.57
N ALA A 322 -11.86 -1.05 24.65
CA ALA A 322 -12.30 -0.18 25.73
C ALA A 322 -12.57 1.22 25.20
N ASP A 323 -13.45 1.94 25.89
CA ASP A 323 -13.79 3.32 25.57
C ASP A 323 -13.48 4.23 26.76
N THR A 324 -12.95 5.42 26.47
CA THR A 324 -12.74 6.47 27.46
C THR A 324 -13.12 7.84 26.90
N LYS A 325 -13.30 8.83 27.79
CA LYS A 325 -13.60 10.19 27.37
C LYS A 325 -12.34 11.03 27.23
N VAL A 326 -12.32 11.87 26.20
CA VAL A 326 -11.28 12.89 26.01
C VAL A 326 -11.51 14.02 27.01
N GLN A 327 -10.45 14.39 27.72
CA GLN A 327 -10.42 15.53 28.63
C GLN A 327 -10.35 16.85 27.86
N PRO A 328 -10.70 18.00 28.48
CA PRO A 328 -10.67 19.30 27.81
C PRO A 328 -9.31 19.73 27.24
N ASP A 329 -8.22 19.17 27.74
CA ASP A 329 -6.85 19.41 27.25
C ASP A 329 -6.42 18.45 26.12
N GLY A 330 -7.35 17.61 25.64
CA GLY A 330 -7.14 16.59 24.61
C GLY A 330 -6.58 15.27 25.14
N SER A 331 -6.26 15.17 26.43
CA SER A 331 -5.72 13.93 27.00
C SER A 331 -6.80 12.86 27.18
N PHE A 332 -6.40 11.60 27.11
CA PHE A 332 -7.26 10.46 27.41
C PHE A 332 -6.47 9.36 28.12
N GLU A 333 -7.17 8.56 28.91
CA GLU A 333 -6.56 7.51 29.73
C GLU A 333 -7.47 6.28 29.78
N PHE A 334 -6.84 5.12 29.60
CA PHE A 334 -7.40 3.79 29.80
C PHE A 334 -6.70 3.15 30.99
N GLU A 335 -7.42 3.03 32.10
CA GLU A 335 -6.95 2.32 33.27
C GLU A 335 -7.23 0.82 33.13
N LYS A 336 -6.37 -0.01 33.74
CA LYS A 336 -6.59 -1.46 33.89
C LYS A 336 -6.74 -2.23 32.57
N VAL A 337 -5.97 -1.84 31.56
CA VAL A 337 -5.92 -2.57 30.29
C VAL A 337 -5.17 -3.87 30.51
N GLU A 338 -5.77 -5.01 30.20
CA GLU A 338 -5.09 -6.30 30.36
C GLU A 338 -3.76 -6.32 29.58
N PHE A 339 -2.66 -6.60 30.28
CA PHE A 339 -1.37 -6.79 29.62
C PHE A 339 -1.31 -8.19 29.01
N VAL A 340 -1.28 -8.24 27.68
CA VAL A 340 -1.00 -9.46 26.93
C VAL A 340 0.27 -9.21 26.11
N PRO A 341 1.36 -9.97 26.34
CA PRO A 341 2.58 -9.85 25.56
C PRO A 341 2.30 -10.03 24.06
N GLY A 342 2.78 -9.10 23.23
CA GLY A 342 2.59 -9.13 21.78
C GLY A 342 1.23 -8.62 21.29
N ARG A 343 0.29 -8.28 22.18
CA ARG A 343 -0.94 -7.57 21.80
C ARG A 343 -0.60 -6.18 21.26
N THR A 344 -1.22 -5.82 20.15
CA THR A 344 -1.09 -4.48 19.57
C THR A 344 -2.29 -3.64 19.94
N PHE A 345 -2.11 -2.34 20.10
CA PHE A 345 -3.16 -1.39 20.46
C PHE A 345 -3.21 -0.24 19.46
N ILE A 346 -4.44 0.15 19.10
CA ILE A 346 -4.74 1.32 18.28
C ILE A 346 -5.82 2.10 19.02
N ALA A 347 -5.60 3.40 19.23
CA ALA A 347 -6.63 4.30 19.74
C ALA A 347 -7.23 5.07 18.57
N ALA A 348 -8.56 5.12 18.50
CA ALA A 348 -9.29 5.82 17.45
C ALA A 348 -10.43 6.67 18.02
N VAL A 349 -10.74 7.75 17.32
CA VAL A 349 -11.87 8.64 17.60
C VAL A 349 -12.68 8.80 16.34
N ASP A 350 -13.98 8.52 16.41
CA ASP A 350 -14.90 8.84 15.34
C ASP A 350 -15.52 10.23 15.59
N TYR A 351 -15.33 11.15 14.65
CA TYR A 351 -15.90 12.49 14.73
C TYR A 351 -16.32 13.00 13.35
N GLN A 352 -17.57 13.46 13.26
CA GLN A 352 -18.18 13.96 12.01
C GLN A 352 -18.11 12.98 10.82
N GLY A 353 -18.12 11.67 11.09
CA GLY A 353 -18.03 10.62 10.07
C GLY A 353 -16.60 10.33 9.58
N LEU A 354 -15.59 10.92 10.22
CA LEU A 354 -14.18 10.60 10.01
C LEU A 354 -13.66 9.81 11.21
N THR A 355 -12.78 8.85 10.94
CA THR A 355 -12.06 8.08 11.96
C THR A 355 -10.63 8.59 12.04
N PHE A 356 -10.24 9.12 13.20
CA PHE A 356 -8.90 9.58 13.50
C PHE A 356 -8.22 8.51 14.34
N SER A 357 -7.08 7.96 13.90
CA SER A 357 -6.39 6.88 14.61
C SER A 357 -4.97 7.24 15.01
N SER A 358 -4.50 6.65 16.10
CA SER A 358 -3.09 6.67 16.49
C SER A 358 -2.26 5.75 15.61
N ASP A 359 -0.93 5.89 15.72
CA ASP A 359 -0.02 4.83 15.31
C ASP A 359 -0.29 3.53 16.10
N VAL A 360 0.11 2.40 15.53
CA VAL A 360 0.00 1.10 16.17
C VAL A 360 1.06 0.98 17.27
N TYR A 361 0.61 0.72 18.49
CA TYR A 361 1.50 0.44 19.61
C TYR A 361 1.60 -1.07 19.86
N HIS A 362 2.82 -1.59 20.03
CA HIS A 362 3.05 -2.99 20.40
C HIS A 362 3.34 -3.11 21.89
N SER A 363 2.59 -3.96 22.59
CA SER A 363 2.83 -4.27 23.99
C SER A 363 3.99 -5.26 24.12
N THR A 364 5.19 -4.76 24.44
CA THR A 364 6.43 -5.56 24.45
C THR A 364 7.25 -5.35 25.72
N ASP A 365 6.59 -5.47 26.88
CA ASP A 365 7.14 -5.28 28.22
C ASP A 365 7.21 -3.81 28.66
N VAL A 366 6.27 -3.45 29.53
CA VAL A 366 6.20 -2.14 30.16
C VAL A 366 7.01 -2.18 31.46
N GLN A 367 8.01 -1.31 31.55
CA GLN A 367 8.54 -0.86 32.85
C GLN A 367 7.32 -0.45 33.69
N PRO A 368 7.18 -0.83 34.97
CA PRO A 368 5.96 -0.65 35.77
C PRO A 368 5.44 0.80 35.94
N GLU A 369 6.07 1.78 35.28
CA GLU A 369 5.73 3.20 35.24
C GLU A 369 5.74 3.79 33.79
N ALA A 370 5.89 3.00 32.73
CA ALA A 370 5.93 3.53 31.36
C ALA A 370 4.53 3.95 30.91
N VAL A 371 4.32 5.25 30.87
CA VAL A 371 3.14 5.88 30.27
C VAL A 371 3.21 5.67 28.77
N ILE A 372 2.42 4.72 28.25
CA ILE A 372 2.21 4.57 26.81
C ILE A 372 1.47 5.84 26.35
N ALA A 373 2.04 6.58 25.40
CA ALA A 373 1.49 7.84 24.90
C ALA A 373 1.08 7.67 23.44
N LEU A 374 -0.22 7.45 23.21
CA LEU A 374 -0.80 7.38 21.87
C LEU A 374 -1.17 8.79 21.40
N THR A 375 -0.61 9.20 20.26
CA THR A 375 -0.95 10.48 19.63
C THR A 375 -1.98 10.25 18.53
N ILE A 376 -3.13 10.92 18.62
CA ILE A 376 -4.16 10.92 17.57
C ILE A 376 -4.17 12.31 16.93
N PRO A 377 -3.79 12.46 15.64
CA PRO A 377 -3.92 13.73 14.95
C PRO A 377 -5.41 14.08 14.85
N PHE A 378 -5.79 15.30 15.20
CA PHE A 378 -7.18 15.75 15.20
C PHE A 378 -7.29 17.04 14.40
N TYR A 379 -8.00 17.01 13.28
CA TYR A 379 -8.11 18.15 12.39
C TYR A 379 -9.54 18.39 11.96
N GLY A 380 -9.81 19.63 11.56
CA GLY A 380 -11.12 20.02 11.03
C GLY A 380 -11.36 19.47 9.63
N THR A 381 -12.57 19.69 9.14
CA THR A 381 -12.95 19.39 7.76
C THR A 381 -12.98 20.66 6.92
N THR A 382 -12.76 20.51 5.62
CA THR A 382 -12.89 21.57 4.63
C THR A 382 -13.49 21.00 3.36
N THR A 383 -14.22 21.81 2.60
CA THR A 383 -14.65 21.48 1.24
C THR A 383 -13.72 22.11 0.19
N ASP A 384 -12.71 22.88 0.63
CA ASP A 384 -11.70 23.45 -0.24
C ASP A 384 -10.65 22.40 -0.58
N ALA A 385 -10.61 22.00 -1.85
CA ALA A 385 -9.63 21.04 -2.38
C ALA A 385 -8.37 21.71 -2.94
N SER A 386 -8.12 23.00 -2.68
CA SER A 386 -6.95 23.73 -3.20
C SER A 386 -5.61 23.16 -2.74
N THR A 387 -5.57 22.48 -1.59
CA THR A 387 -4.38 21.80 -1.06
C THR A 387 -4.21 20.37 -1.58
N LEU A 388 -5.20 19.85 -2.31
CA LEU A 388 -5.17 18.52 -2.90
C LEU A 388 -4.29 18.52 -4.14
N ARG A 389 -3.38 17.57 -4.20
CA ARG A 389 -2.60 17.25 -5.39
C ARG A 389 -2.58 15.75 -5.60
N ALA A 390 -2.21 15.33 -6.80
CA ALA A 390 -1.81 13.96 -7.04
C ALA A 390 -0.28 13.90 -7.03
N ASP A 391 0.29 13.17 -6.06
CA ASP A 391 1.72 12.87 -6.08
C ASP A 391 2.06 12.09 -7.36
N ARG A 392 1.10 11.27 -7.84
CA ARG A 392 1.26 10.54 -9.09
C ARG A 392 -0.05 10.25 -9.82
N LEU A 393 0.04 10.24 -11.15
CA LEU A 393 -0.98 9.72 -12.07
C LEU A 393 -0.38 8.57 -12.89
N HIS A 394 -0.94 7.37 -12.82
CA HIS A 394 -0.63 6.32 -13.79
C HIS A 394 -1.71 6.20 -14.85
N LEU A 395 -1.27 6.02 -16.08
CA LEU A 395 -2.11 5.78 -17.23
C LEU A 395 -1.66 4.49 -17.91
N PHE A 396 -2.56 3.52 -17.99
CA PHE A 396 -2.31 2.27 -18.71
C PHE A 396 -3.25 2.14 -19.89
N PHE A 397 -2.70 1.77 -21.04
CA PHE A 397 -3.44 1.60 -22.29
C PHE A 397 -3.52 0.12 -22.69
N ASP A 398 -4.73 -0.40 -22.78
CA ASP A 398 -4.99 -1.75 -23.28
C ASP A 398 -5.69 -1.73 -24.65
N PHE A 399 -5.12 -2.46 -25.61
CA PHE A 399 -5.61 -2.61 -26.99
C PHE A 399 -6.14 -4.02 -27.29
N THR A 400 -6.35 -4.87 -26.29
CA THR A 400 -6.84 -6.25 -26.44
C THR A 400 -8.21 -6.32 -27.11
N ARG A 401 -9.07 -5.30 -26.89
CA ARG A 401 -10.42 -5.24 -27.45
C ARG A 401 -10.45 -4.53 -28.79
N ALA A 402 -11.09 -5.16 -29.77
CA ALA A 402 -11.15 -4.63 -31.13
C ALA A 402 -11.97 -3.33 -31.22
N GLY A 403 -11.40 -2.30 -31.85
CA GLY A 403 -12.09 -1.04 -32.15
C GLY A 403 -12.14 -0.02 -31.02
N VAL A 404 -11.62 -0.37 -29.84
CA VAL A 404 -11.50 0.53 -28.69
C VAL A 404 -10.10 0.40 -28.09
N VAL A 405 -9.69 1.42 -27.34
CA VAL A 405 -8.57 1.35 -26.40
C VAL A 405 -9.14 1.58 -25.02
N GLN A 406 -8.81 0.71 -24.08
CA GLN A 406 -9.15 0.92 -22.68
C GLN A 406 -8.06 1.74 -22.03
N VAL A 407 -8.47 2.77 -21.31
CA VAL A 407 -7.59 3.64 -20.53
C VAL A 407 -7.90 3.40 -19.06
N VAL A 408 -6.87 3.01 -18.31
CA VAL A 408 -6.94 2.84 -16.86
C VAL A 408 -6.18 4.01 -16.23
N GLU A 409 -6.83 4.74 -15.32
CA GLU A 409 -6.25 5.87 -14.62
C GLU A 409 -6.18 5.59 -13.11
N LEU A 410 -4.99 5.70 -12.54
CA LEU A 410 -4.74 5.61 -11.10
C LEU A 410 -4.18 6.93 -10.60
N PHE A 411 -4.96 7.66 -9.82
CA PHE A 411 -4.51 8.82 -9.08
C PHE A 411 -4.09 8.41 -7.67
N ILE A 412 -2.91 8.85 -7.27
CA ILE A 412 -2.45 8.78 -5.88
C ILE A 412 -2.45 10.19 -5.35
N LEU A 413 -3.42 10.43 -4.47
CA LEU A 413 -3.79 11.72 -3.96
C LEU A 413 -3.03 11.98 -2.67
N ASN A 414 -2.67 13.24 -2.48
CA ASN A 414 -2.05 13.73 -1.27
C ASN A 414 -2.69 15.06 -0.89
N ASN A 415 -3.21 15.12 0.33
CA ASN A 415 -3.70 16.34 0.92
C ASN A 415 -2.59 17.01 1.73
N THR A 416 -1.99 18.04 1.13
CA THR A 416 -0.92 18.84 1.76
C THR A 416 -1.41 19.90 2.75
N GLY A 417 -2.73 19.95 2.98
CA GLY A 417 -3.36 20.82 3.95
C GLY A 417 -3.35 20.24 5.36
N ASP A 418 -3.91 21.00 6.30
CA ASP A 418 -4.01 20.65 7.72
C ASP A 418 -5.42 20.17 8.13
N LYS A 419 -6.32 19.99 7.15
CA LYS A 419 -7.74 19.63 7.32
C LYS A 419 -8.15 18.52 6.36
N ALA A 420 -9.05 17.64 6.78
CA ALA A 420 -9.64 16.64 5.90
C ALA A 420 -10.53 17.31 4.84
N ILE A 421 -10.34 16.93 3.58
CA ILE A 421 -11.18 17.39 2.49
C ILE A 421 -12.40 16.46 2.43
N VAL A 422 -13.58 17.04 2.52
CA VAL A 422 -14.85 16.32 2.53
C VAL A 422 -15.77 16.85 1.43
N SER A 423 -16.67 15.99 0.96
CA SER A 423 -17.67 16.32 -0.04
C SER A 423 -18.63 17.42 0.45
N ALA A 424 -18.84 18.46 -0.37
CA ALA A 424 -19.85 19.47 -0.13
C ALA A 424 -21.23 18.96 -0.61
N ASP A 425 -22.17 18.72 0.30
CA ASP A 425 -23.59 18.46 0.00
C ASP A 425 -23.85 17.44 -1.14
N GLY A 426 -23.05 16.37 -1.21
CA GLY A 426 -23.23 15.30 -2.21
C GLY A 426 -22.74 15.66 -3.62
N GLN A 427 -21.93 16.70 -3.79
CA GLN A 427 -21.28 17.04 -5.06
C GLN A 427 -20.00 16.24 -5.33
N GLY A 428 -19.56 15.45 -4.33
CA GLY A 428 -18.27 14.76 -4.33
C GLY A 428 -17.17 15.67 -3.78
N THR A 429 -16.13 15.04 -3.27
CA THR A 429 -14.91 15.70 -2.77
C THR A 429 -14.05 16.19 -3.93
N ILE A 430 -14.01 15.42 -5.01
CA ILE A 430 -13.20 15.64 -6.20
C ILE A 430 -13.98 15.23 -7.44
N VAL A 431 -13.87 16.00 -8.52
CA VAL A 431 -14.55 15.73 -9.79
C VAL A 431 -13.51 15.35 -10.85
N PHE A 432 -13.75 14.23 -11.53
CA PHE A 432 -12.96 13.74 -12.66
C PHE A 432 -13.79 13.86 -13.94
N ASP A 433 -13.35 14.76 -14.83
CA ASP A 433 -13.90 14.87 -16.19
C ASP A 433 -13.27 13.78 -17.07
N LEU A 434 -14.10 13.04 -17.81
CA LEU A 434 -13.63 12.04 -18.75
C LEU A 434 -13.36 12.66 -20.13
N PRO A 435 -12.40 12.11 -20.91
CA PRO A 435 -12.17 12.57 -22.28
C PRO A 435 -13.40 12.39 -23.18
N GLU A 436 -13.47 13.19 -24.25
CA GLU A 436 -14.55 13.08 -25.24
C GLU A 436 -14.58 11.68 -25.87
N GLY A 437 -15.77 11.06 -25.89
CA GLY A 437 -15.95 9.71 -26.43
C GLY A 437 -15.68 8.59 -25.43
N ALA A 438 -15.36 8.90 -24.17
CA ALA A 438 -15.26 7.90 -23.11
C ALA A 438 -16.59 7.17 -22.88
N THR A 439 -16.51 5.84 -22.82
CA THR A 439 -17.65 4.95 -22.56
C THR A 439 -17.23 3.86 -21.59
N ASN A 440 -18.18 3.04 -21.10
CA ASN A 440 -17.87 1.87 -20.28
C ASN A 440 -17.02 2.18 -19.04
N LEU A 441 -17.36 3.27 -18.33
CA LEU A 441 -16.70 3.67 -17.09
C LEU A 441 -16.86 2.61 -16.00
N GLN A 442 -15.76 2.29 -15.33
CA GLN A 442 -15.68 1.26 -14.31
C GLN A 442 -14.70 1.64 -13.22
N PHE A 443 -14.88 1.05 -12.04
CA PHE A 443 -14.10 1.31 -10.84
C PHE A 443 -13.60 0.00 -10.25
N GLN A 444 -12.45 0.05 -9.55
CA GLN A 444 -11.97 -1.09 -8.77
C GLN A 444 -12.84 -1.30 -7.52
N ASP A 445 -13.02 -0.23 -6.75
CA ASP A 445 -13.61 -0.29 -5.41
C ASP A 445 -14.93 0.49 -5.35
N GLY A 446 -16.02 -0.15 -5.78
CA GLY A 446 -17.38 0.37 -5.67
C GLY A 446 -18.11 0.53 -7.00
N VAL A 447 -19.27 1.17 -6.96
CA VAL A 447 -20.16 1.35 -8.12
C VAL A 447 -20.70 2.77 -8.19
N LEU A 448 -21.15 3.18 -9.39
CA LEU A 448 -21.86 4.44 -9.57
C LEU A 448 -23.13 4.47 -8.71
N GLY A 449 -23.38 5.60 -8.06
CA GLY A 449 -24.53 5.83 -7.19
C GLY A 449 -24.25 5.64 -5.70
N GLU A 450 -23.07 5.15 -5.33
CA GLU A 450 -22.59 5.09 -3.94
C GLU A 450 -21.46 6.12 -3.73
N ARG A 451 -20.20 5.67 -3.62
CA ARG A 451 -19.02 6.53 -3.52
C ARG A 451 -18.81 7.39 -4.79
N TYR A 452 -19.08 6.81 -5.95
CA TYR A 452 -18.88 7.48 -7.23
C TYR A 452 -20.20 8.06 -7.74
N ILE A 453 -20.23 9.37 -7.92
CA ILE A 453 -21.42 10.12 -8.30
C ILE A 453 -21.26 10.53 -9.77
N GLN A 454 -22.18 10.11 -10.64
CA GLN A 454 -22.10 10.47 -12.05
C GLN A 454 -22.31 11.99 -12.24
N THR A 455 -21.47 12.62 -13.07
CA THR A 455 -21.58 14.02 -13.47
C THR A 455 -21.87 14.14 -14.96
N ASP A 456 -22.12 15.36 -15.45
CA ASP A 456 -22.39 15.61 -16.88
C ASP A 456 -21.22 15.21 -17.79
N LYS A 457 -19.98 15.23 -17.28
CA LYS A 457 -18.75 14.99 -18.04
C LYS A 457 -17.91 13.82 -17.54
N GLY A 458 -18.31 13.17 -16.46
CA GLY A 458 -17.54 12.08 -15.85
C GLY A 458 -18.17 11.64 -14.55
N PHE A 459 -17.40 11.72 -13.46
CA PHE A 459 -17.86 11.35 -12.13
C PHE A 459 -17.19 12.20 -11.04
N ALA A 460 -17.77 12.18 -9.85
CA ALA A 460 -17.19 12.73 -8.64
C ALA A 460 -16.98 11.61 -7.62
N ASP A 461 -15.86 11.65 -6.91
CA ASP A 461 -15.59 10.74 -5.79
C ASP A 461 -15.97 11.44 -4.48
N SER A 462 -16.84 10.83 -3.68
CA SER A 462 -17.32 11.37 -2.41
C SER A 462 -16.48 10.97 -1.21
N ALA A 463 -15.43 10.16 -1.38
CA ALA A 463 -14.56 9.77 -0.27
C ALA A 463 -13.88 11.00 0.34
N SER A 464 -13.77 11.01 1.67
CA SER A 464 -12.98 12.01 2.38
C SER A 464 -11.48 11.76 2.17
N ILE A 465 -10.69 12.83 2.10
CA ILE A 465 -9.24 12.75 1.91
C ILE A 465 -8.56 13.39 3.12
N GLN A 466 -7.94 12.58 3.96
CA GLN A 466 -7.26 13.02 5.17
C GLN A 466 -5.88 13.67 4.84
N PRO A 467 -5.43 14.65 5.64
CA PRO A 467 -4.05 15.16 5.59
C PRO A 467 -3.02 14.04 5.67
N GLY A 468 -2.02 14.06 4.80
CA GLY A 468 -0.93 13.09 4.78
C GLY A 468 -1.33 11.65 4.40
N GLU A 469 -2.59 11.37 4.08
CA GLU A 469 -3.02 10.04 3.62
C GLU A 469 -2.88 9.93 2.10
N GLY A 470 -2.24 8.85 1.63
CA GLY A 470 -2.03 8.53 0.21
C GLY A 470 -3.27 7.91 -0.46
N ALA A 471 -4.42 8.59 -0.36
CA ALA A 471 -5.68 8.08 -0.90
C ALA A 471 -5.57 7.77 -2.41
N GLN A 472 -6.15 6.66 -2.86
CA GLN A 472 -6.08 6.25 -4.26
C GLN A 472 -7.45 6.20 -4.94
N VAL A 473 -7.46 6.54 -6.22
CA VAL A 473 -8.64 6.46 -7.08
C VAL A 473 -8.24 5.74 -8.37
N LEU A 474 -8.77 4.53 -8.56
CA LEU A 474 -8.57 3.71 -9.75
C LEU A 474 -9.87 3.56 -10.53
N PHE A 475 -9.85 3.95 -11.79
CA PHE A 475 -10.98 3.77 -12.70
C PHE A 475 -10.48 3.48 -14.12
N ALA A 476 -11.36 2.93 -14.97
CA ALA A 476 -11.07 2.78 -16.39
C ALA A 476 -12.29 3.07 -17.25
N TYR A 477 -12.01 3.40 -18.51
CA TYR A 477 -13.02 3.67 -19.52
C TYR A 477 -12.49 3.33 -20.92
N ASP A 478 -13.39 3.26 -21.89
CA ASP A 478 -13.10 2.91 -23.27
C ASP A 478 -13.16 4.14 -24.16
N LEU A 479 -12.14 4.31 -24.99
CA LEU A 479 -12.13 5.29 -26.07
C LEU A 479 -12.19 4.59 -27.44
N PRO A 480 -12.91 5.16 -28.42
CA PRO A 480 -12.93 4.62 -29.77
C PRO A 480 -11.54 4.68 -30.40
N TYR A 481 -11.07 3.57 -30.95
CA TYR A 481 -9.75 3.48 -31.58
C TYR A 481 -9.83 2.85 -32.96
N ASN A 482 -9.57 3.66 -34.00
CA ASN A 482 -9.49 3.17 -35.38
C ASN A 482 -8.16 3.59 -36.01
N ARG A 483 -7.09 2.91 -35.57
CA ARG A 483 -5.68 3.16 -35.96
C ARG A 483 -5.11 4.51 -35.55
N LYS A 484 -5.96 5.43 -35.11
CA LYS A 484 -5.62 6.73 -34.57
C LYS A 484 -6.63 7.09 -33.49
N ALA A 485 -6.16 7.76 -32.45
CA ALA A 485 -6.98 8.41 -31.45
C ALA A 485 -6.23 9.61 -30.88
N ASP A 486 -6.95 10.72 -30.72
CA ASP A 486 -6.49 11.83 -29.89
C ASP A 486 -7.03 11.57 -28.48
N VAL A 487 -6.13 11.44 -27.51
CA VAL A 487 -6.44 11.16 -26.11
C VAL A 487 -6.05 12.38 -25.29
N ASN A 488 -7.06 13.09 -24.79
CA ASN A 488 -6.91 14.35 -24.08
C ASN A 488 -7.47 14.18 -22.67
N ILE A 489 -6.58 13.91 -21.70
CA ILE A 489 -6.98 13.61 -20.32
C ILE A 489 -7.02 14.90 -19.50
N PRO A 490 -8.19 15.33 -19.00
CA PRO A 490 -8.30 16.50 -18.13
C PRO A 490 -7.60 16.26 -16.80
N ILE A 491 -6.90 17.27 -16.29
CA ILE A 491 -6.13 17.19 -15.05
C ILE A 491 -6.89 17.95 -13.94
N PRO A 492 -7.57 17.27 -12.99
CA PRO A 492 -8.45 17.94 -12.03
C PRO A 492 -7.71 18.66 -10.89
N MET A 493 -6.52 18.19 -10.51
CA MET A 493 -5.56 18.89 -9.63
C MET A 493 -4.15 18.86 -10.19
N ALA A 494 -3.26 19.63 -9.57
CA ALA A 494 -1.83 19.53 -9.83
C ALA A 494 -1.36 18.07 -9.67
N VAL A 495 -0.57 17.61 -10.62
CA VAL A 495 0.05 16.29 -10.61
C VAL A 495 1.56 16.47 -10.65
N ASP A 496 2.25 15.98 -9.63
CA ASP A 496 3.71 16.12 -9.54
C ASP A 496 4.40 15.28 -10.62
N ALA A 497 3.91 14.07 -10.87
CA ALA A 497 4.36 13.25 -12.00
C ALA A 497 3.26 12.34 -12.58
N ALA A 498 3.25 12.22 -13.90
CA ALA A 498 2.41 11.28 -14.63
C ALA A 498 3.29 10.22 -15.32
N VAL A 499 2.88 8.96 -15.24
CA VAL A 499 3.54 7.81 -15.86
C VAL A 499 2.55 7.14 -16.80
N VAL A 500 2.91 7.07 -18.08
CA VAL A 500 2.13 6.42 -19.12
C VAL A 500 2.80 5.09 -19.48
N MET A 501 2.01 4.02 -19.49
CA MET A 501 2.43 2.66 -19.77
C MET A 501 1.62 2.09 -20.92
N MET A 502 2.31 1.51 -21.89
CA MET A 502 1.70 0.97 -23.10
C MET A 502 2.41 -0.30 -23.55
N PRO A 503 1.71 -1.34 -24.02
CA PRO A 503 2.36 -2.53 -24.58
C PRO A 503 3.32 -2.18 -25.71
N GLU A 504 4.55 -2.69 -25.63
CA GLU A 504 5.60 -2.43 -26.62
C GLU A 504 5.13 -2.79 -28.03
N GLY A 505 5.33 -1.88 -28.98
CA GLY A 505 5.00 -2.10 -30.38
C GLY A 505 3.50 -2.18 -30.72
N ALA A 506 2.59 -2.01 -29.75
CA ALA A 506 1.15 -2.04 -30.02
C ALA A 506 0.70 -0.86 -30.88
N VAL A 507 1.05 0.36 -30.49
CA VAL A 507 0.80 1.61 -31.23
C VAL A 507 1.91 2.62 -30.93
N LYS A 508 2.07 3.63 -31.78
CA LYS A 508 2.98 4.76 -31.55
C LYS A 508 2.25 5.87 -30.78
N LEU A 509 2.84 6.28 -29.65
CA LEU A 509 2.42 7.45 -28.88
C LEU A 509 3.27 8.67 -29.25
N THR A 510 2.63 9.82 -29.42
CA THR A 510 3.30 11.12 -29.59
C THR A 510 2.63 12.18 -28.71
N SER A 511 3.43 12.96 -27.99
CA SER A 511 3.00 14.06 -27.13
C SER A 511 4.16 15.05 -26.95
N ASP A 512 3.85 16.33 -26.83
CA ASP A 512 4.84 17.38 -26.52
C ASP A 512 5.11 17.48 -25.00
N GLN A 513 4.28 16.83 -24.17
CA GLN A 513 4.35 16.85 -22.71
C GLN A 513 5.04 15.61 -22.13
N LEU A 514 5.10 14.50 -22.89
CA LEU A 514 5.64 13.22 -22.43
C LEU A 514 7.04 12.97 -22.97
N GLN A 515 7.91 12.45 -22.12
CA GLN A 515 9.24 11.98 -22.47
C GLN A 515 9.29 10.45 -22.37
N SER A 516 9.84 9.77 -23.37
CA SER A 516 10.01 8.32 -23.30
C SER A 516 11.15 7.97 -22.35
N THR A 517 10.89 7.05 -21.42
CA THR A 517 11.88 6.54 -20.46
C THR A 517 12.34 5.11 -20.81
N GLY A 518 12.07 4.66 -22.04
CA GLY A 518 12.39 3.32 -22.52
C GLY A 518 11.34 2.27 -22.18
N THR A 519 11.72 0.99 -22.29
CA THR A 519 10.85 -0.15 -22.06
C THR A 519 11.14 -0.83 -20.72
N ARG A 520 10.10 -1.27 -20.01
CA ARG A 520 10.21 -2.09 -18.80
C ARG A 520 9.38 -3.35 -18.93
N GLN A 521 9.92 -4.47 -18.44
CA GLN A 521 9.18 -5.72 -18.36
C GLN A 521 8.39 -5.75 -17.05
N VAL A 522 7.07 -5.85 -17.14
CA VAL A 522 6.14 -5.93 -16.02
C VAL A 522 5.30 -7.18 -16.20
N GLN A 523 5.37 -8.11 -15.25
CA GLN A 523 4.64 -9.39 -15.28
C GLN A 523 4.83 -10.18 -16.60
N GLY A 524 6.03 -10.12 -17.17
CA GLY A 524 6.37 -10.81 -18.43
C GLY A 524 5.95 -10.06 -19.71
N ILE A 525 5.29 -8.91 -19.59
CA ILE A 525 4.89 -8.06 -20.72
C ILE A 525 5.88 -6.89 -20.82
N ASN A 526 6.41 -6.64 -22.02
CA ASN A 526 7.20 -5.43 -22.26
C ASN A 526 6.27 -4.23 -22.44
N LEU A 527 6.46 -3.22 -21.60
CA LEU A 527 5.73 -1.96 -21.66
C LEU A 527 6.69 -0.83 -22.05
N GLU A 528 6.32 -0.02 -23.03
CA GLU A 528 6.91 1.29 -23.27
C GLU A 528 6.42 2.27 -22.21
N MET A 529 7.36 2.99 -21.61
CA MET A 529 7.14 3.92 -20.51
C MET A 529 7.36 5.35 -20.98
N PHE A 530 6.46 6.25 -20.58
CA PHE A 530 6.60 7.68 -20.77
C PHE A 530 6.29 8.44 -19.49
N THR A 531 6.93 9.59 -19.29
CA THR A 531 6.73 10.40 -18.10
C THR A 531 6.47 11.87 -18.44
N ALA A 532 5.65 12.51 -17.61
CA ALA A 532 5.49 13.96 -17.54
C ALA A 532 5.61 14.40 -16.07
N SER A 533 5.99 15.66 -15.84
CA SER A 533 6.09 16.21 -14.49
C SER A 533 5.46 17.60 -14.40
N GLY A 534 4.96 17.94 -13.21
CA GLY A 534 4.41 19.25 -12.89
C GLY A 534 3.18 19.64 -13.72
N LEU A 535 2.26 18.71 -13.98
CA LEU A 535 1.01 19.01 -14.67
C LEU A 535 0.14 19.91 -13.79
N GLN A 536 -0.40 20.97 -14.36
CA GLN A 536 -1.15 21.99 -13.62
C GLN A 536 -2.62 21.58 -13.49
N ALA A 537 -3.26 21.94 -12.37
CA ALA A 537 -4.70 21.81 -12.21
C ALA A 537 -5.45 22.54 -13.33
N GLY A 538 -6.47 21.91 -13.90
CA GLY A 538 -7.25 22.42 -15.03
C GLY A 538 -6.55 22.33 -16.39
N SER A 539 -5.32 21.80 -16.45
CA SER A 539 -4.66 21.53 -17.73
C SER A 539 -5.16 20.24 -18.37
N THR A 540 -4.62 19.88 -19.53
CA THR A 540 -4.94 18.64 -20.24
C THR A 540 -3.64 17.97 -20.63
N LEU A 541 -3.56 16.66 -20.42
CA LEU A 541 -2.48 15.82 -20.93
C LEU A 541 -2.87 15.35 -22.33
N GLU A 542 -2.21 15.90 -23.34
CA GLU A 542 -2.50 15.63 -24.75
C GLU A 542 -1.61 14.53 -25.30
N MET A 543 -2.24 13.50 -25.87
CA MET A 543 -1.56 12.35 -26.48
C MET A 543 -2.20 12.00 -27.81
N LYS A 544 -1.36 11.65 -28.79
CA LYS A 544 -1.82 11.11 -30.08
C LYS A 544 -1.33 9.70 -30.25
N LEU A 545 -2.26 8.77 -30.32
CA LEU A 545 -2.01 7.37 -30.58
C LEU A 545 -2.16 7.10 -32.07
N SER A 546 -1.24 6.36 -32.67
CA SER A 546 -1.32 5.97 -34.08
C SER A 546 -0.66 4.62 -34.35
N GLY A 547 -1.29 3.75 -35.13
CA GLY A 547 -0.73 2.43 -35.41
C GLY A 547 -1.78 1.43 -35.85
N ARG A 548 -1.34 0.22 -36.17
CA ARG A 548 -2.23 -0.94 -36.23
C ARG A 548 -1.92 -1.77 -35.00
N VAL A 549 -2.94 -2.03 -34.19
CA VAL A 549 -2.83 -2.99 -33.10
C VAL A 549 -2.43 -4.34 -33.72
N SER A 550 -1.19 -4.76 -33.51
CA SER A 550 -0.75 -6.10 -33.87
C SER A 550 -1.41 -7.09 -32.92
N SER A 551 -1.95 -8.18 -33.45
CA SER A 551 -2.80 -9.14 -32.76
C SER A 551 -2.31 -9.53 -31.35
N SER A 552 -3.23 -9.40 -30.39
CA SER A 552 -3.36 -10.12 -29.11
C SER A 552 -2.09 -10.66 -28.47
N VAL A 553 -1.50 -9.89 -27.55
CA VAL A 553 -0.78 -10.50 -26.43
C VAL A 553 -1.83 -11.26 -25.62
N ASN A 554 -1.79 -12.59 -25.66
CA ASN A 554 -2.57 -13.42 -24.74
C ASN A 554 -1.94 -13.25 -23.35
N VAL A 555 -2.59 -12.48 -22.50
CA VAL A 555 -2.32 -12.49 -21.06
C VAL A 555 -3.01 -13.73 -20.50
N GLU A 556 -2.22 -14.75 -20.14
CA GLU A 556 -2.75 -15.89 -19.38
C GLU A 556 -3.26 -15.36 -18.02
N ALA A 557 -4.54 -15.62 -17.75
CA ALA A 557 -5.18 -15.30 -16.49
C ALA A 557 -4.62 -16.21 -15.38
N GLY A 558 -3.49 -15.79 -14.81
CA GLY A 558 -2.86 -16.43 -13.67
C GLY A 558 -2.22 -15.37 -12.77
N SER A 559 -2.74 -15.27 -11.55
CA SER A 559 -2.32 -14.40 -10.45
C SER A 559 -2.97 -13.01 -10.37
N SER A 560 -3.31 -12.64 -9.14
CA SER A 560 -4.38 -11.72 -8.69
C SER A 560 -4.08 -10.23 -8.80
N THR A 561 -3.37 -9.81 -9.85
CA THR A 561 -3.27 -8.39 -10.25
C THR A 561 -3.55 -8.23 -11.75
N GLY A 562 -4.38 -9.11 -12.31
CA GLY A 562 -4.99 -8.87 -13.60
C GLY A 562 -5.97 -7.71 -13.45
N LEU A 563 -5.75 -6.61 -14.16
CA LEU A 563 -6.72 -5.54 -14.38
C LEU A 563 -8.02 -6.11 -14.94
N ILE A 564 -8.88 -6.67 -14.08
CA ILE A 564 -10.28 -6.91 -14.39
C ILE A 564 -11.02 -5.62 -14.10
N ILE A 565 -10.68 -4.59 -14.86
CA ILE A 565 -11.63 -3.53 -15.15
C ILE A 565 -12.26 -3.98 -16.47
N GLY A 566 -13.26 -4.86 -16.38
CA GLY A 566 -14.29 -4.94 -17.43
C GLY A 566 -14.14 -6.03 -18.47
N GLY A 567 -14.47 -7.25 -18.06
CA GLY A 567 -14.95 -8.27 -18.98
C GLY A 567 -16.25 -7.82 -19.67
N SER A 568 -16.13 -7.07 -20.77
CA SER A 568 -17.22 -6.74 -21.69
C SER A 568 -17.67 -7.95 -22.53
N VAL A 569 -17.86 -9.09 -21.85
CA VAL A 569 -18.51 -10.29 -22.38
C VAL A 569 -19.85 -10.54 -21.65
N LEU A 570 -20.07 -10.03 -20.44
CA LEU A 570 -21.35 -10.20 -19.73
C LEU A 570 -22.45 -9.22 -20.21
N GLY A 571 -22.11 -7.98 -20.56
CA GLY A 571 -23.08 -6.99 -21.03
C GLY A 571 -23.64 -7.26 -22.43
N LEU A 572 -22.81 -7.72 -23.37
CA LEU A 572 -23.26 -8.09 -24.73
C LEU A 572 -23.92 -9.46 -24.77
N VAL A 573 -23.60 -10.37 -23.84
CA VAL A 573 -24.37 -11.60 -23.64
C VAL A 573 -25.72 -11.31 -22.99
N LEU A 574 -25.85 -10.32 -22.09
CA LEU A 574 -27.14 -9.98 -21.48
C LEU A 574 -28.03 -9.07 -22.34
N VAL A 575 -27.46 -8.16 -23.13
CA VAL A 575 -28.21 -7.38 -24.15
C VAL A 575 -28.49 -8.24 -25.39
N GLY A 576 -27.56 -9.14 -25.75
CA GLY A 576 -27.77 -10.17 -26.77
C GLY A 576 -28.81 -11.20 -26.37
N ALA A 577 -28.77 -11.70 -25.13
CA ALA A 577 -29.79 -12.60 -24.56
C ALA A 577 -31.11 -11.87 -24.31
N GLY A 578 -31.10 -10.59 -23.97
CA GLY A 578 -32.29 -9.75 -23.83
C GLY A 578 -32.96 -9.46 -25.19
N TYR A 579 -32.17 -9.17 -26.22
CA TYR A 579 -32.65 -9.00 -27.60
C TYR A 579 -33.07 -10.34 -28.23
N TRP A 580 -32.37 -11.44 -27.92
CA TRP A 580 -32.72 -12.80 -28.33
C TRP A 580 -33.99 -13.31 -27.63
N MET A 581 -34.15 -13.10 -26.32
CA MET A 581 -35.39 -13.40 -25.56
C MET A 581 -36.57 -12.52 -25.99
N TRP A 582 -36.33 -11.25 -26.33
CA TRP A 582 -37.38 -10.36 -26.82
C TRP A 582 -37.81 -10.72 -28.26
N ARG A 583 -36.89 -11.23 -29.09
CA ARG A 583 -37.20 -11.73 -30.43
C ARG A 583 -37.85 -13.12 -30.40
N GLN A 584 -37.45 -14.01 -29.47
CA GLN A 584 -38.08 -15.31 -29.24
C GLN A 584 -39.52 -15.19 -28.71
N ARG A 585 -39.81 -14.19 -27.86
CA ARG A 585 -41.19 -13.93 -27.42
C ARG A 585 -42.15 -13.49 -28.53
N LYS A 586 -41.63 -13.05 -29.69
CA LYS A 586 -42.45 -12.64 -30.85
C LYS A 586 -42.50 -13.68 -31.97
N GLN A 587 -41.73 -14.77 -31.88
CA GLN A 587 -41.71 -15.85 -32.89
C GLN A 587 -42.36 -17.17 -32.40
N PHE A 588 -42.69 -17.31 -31.11
CA PHE A 588 -43.60 -18.36 -30.60
C PHE A 588 -45.09 -18.06 -30.89
N ALA A 589 -45.38 -17.69 -32.13
CA ALA A 589 -46.72 -17.66 -32.69
C ALA A 589 -46.69 -18.09 -34.17
N ALA A 590 -45.87 -19.09 -34.51
CA ALA A 590 -45.99 -19.86 -35.75
C ALA A 590 -44.94 -20.99 -35.81
N GLU A 591 -45.44 -22.22 -35.80
CA GLU A 591 -44.93 -23.41 -36.53
C GLU A 591 -43.73 -24.20 -35.98
N ASP A 592 -44.09 -25.27 -35.24
CA ASP A 592 -43.87 -26.71 -35.48
C ASP A 592 -42.48 -27.32 -35.87
N GLU A 593 -42.15 -28.37 -35.09
CA GLU A 593 -41.25 -29.53 -35.30
C GLU A 593 -39.74 -29.24 -35.42
N ILE A 594 -38.81 -29.87 -34.67
CA ILE A 594 -38.57 -31.32 -34.45
C ILE A 594 -37.82 -31.54 -33.10
N GLU A 595 -38.11 -32.66 -32.43
CA GLU A 595 -37.54 -33.20 -31.19
C GLU A 595 -36.12 -33.81 -31.34
N GLU A 596 -35.35 -33.83 -30.24
CA GLU A 596 -34.51 -34.98 -29.86
C GLU A 596 -34.31 -35.01 -28.31
N GLU A 597 -34.76 -36.10 -27.69
CA GLU A 597 -34.73 -36.41 -26.24
C GLU A 597 -33.39 -37.04 -25.81
N ALA A 598 -32.97 -36.83 -24.56
CA ALA A 598 -31.90 -37.59 -23.91
C ALA A 598 -32.50 -38.57 -22.88
N GLU A 599 -32.29 -39.87 -23.08
CA GLU A 599 -32.81 -40.98 -22.27
C GLU A 599 -32.11 -41.10 -20.89
N GLU A 600 -32.87 -41.39 -19.82
CA GLU A 600 -32.35 -41.69 -18.46
C GLU A 600 -32.08 -43.21 -18.31
N ASP A 601 -30.82 -43.61 -18.08
CA ASP A 601 -30.37 -45.01 -17.94
C ASP A 601 -30.40 -45.50 -16.46
N PRO A 602 -30.92 -46.71 -16.16
CA PRO A 602 -30.82 -47.38 -14.85
C PRO A 602 -29.47 -47.28 -14.13
N ASP A 603 -28.35 -47.35 -14.86
CA ASP A 603 -27.02 -47.29 -14.26
C ASP A 603 -26.74 -45.93 -13.61
N THR A 604 -27.27 -44.84 -14.20
CA THR A 604 -27.15 -43.49 -13.65
C THR A 604 -27.92 -43.33 -12.34
N ILE A 605 -29.04 -44.03 -12.19
CA ILE A 605 -29.83 -44.03 -10.95
C ILE A 605 -29.16 -44.89 -9.87
N MET A 606 -28.48 -45.98 -10.26
CA MET A 606 -27.71 -46.80 -9.32
C MET A 606 -26.55 -46.01 -8.70
N ASP A 607 -25.79 -45.29 -9.50
CA ASP A 607 -24.68 -44.45 -9.03
C ASP A 607 -25.16 -43.36 -8.07
N ALA A 608 -26.34 -42.77 -8.34
CA ALA A 608 -26.97 -41.80 -7.44
C ALA A 608 -27.37 -42.41 -6.08
N ILE A 609 -27.71 -43.71 -6.02
CA ILE A 609 -27.99 -44.40 -4.75
C ILE A 609 -26.69 -44.67 -3.99
N ILE A 610 -25.59 -45.02 -4.67
CA ILE A 610 -24.29 -45.27 -4.04
C ILE A 610 -23.75 -43.98 -3.41
N ALA A 611 -23.76 -42.86 -4.15
CA ALA A 611 -23.32 -41.57 -3.63
C ALA A 611 -24.15 -41.12 -2.41
N LEU A 612 -25.45 -41.43 -2.40
CA LEU A 612 -26.34 -41.14 -1.28
C LEU A 612 -26.04 -42.01 -0.05
N ASP A 613 -25.69 -43.29 -0.25
CA ASP A 613 -25.30 -44.21 0.83
C ASP A 613 -23.98 -43.78 1.48
N ASP A 614 -22.99 -43.36 0.69
CA ASP A 614 -21.70 -42.85 1.18
C ASP A 614 -21.87 -41.55 1.99
N SER A 615 -22.74 -40.66 1.53
CA SER A 615 -23.02 -39.38 2.20
C SER A 615 -23.74 -39.58 3.55
N PHE A 616 -24.56 -40.63 3.68
CA PHE A 616 -25.14 -40.98 4.98
C PHE A 616 -24.11 -41.61 5.93
N GLN A 617 -23.21 -42.47 5.43
CA GLN A 617 -22.15 -43.07 6.23
C GLN A 617 -21.14 -42.04 6.77
N SER A 618 -20.88 -40.97 6.02
CA SER A 618 -20.02 -39.86 6.45
C SER A 618 -20.68 -38.91 7.46
N GLY A 619 -21.96 -39.12 7.81
CA GLY A 619 -22.72 -38.28 8.72
C GLY A 619 -23.19 -36.95 8.12
N SER A 620 -22.99 -36.75 6.82
CA SER A 620 -23.35 -35.51 6.11
C SER A 620 -24.85 -35.39 5.79
N LEU A 621 -25.62 -36.46 6.01
CA LEU A 621 -27.08 -36.49 5.83
C LEU A 621 -27.80 -37.01 7.07
N SER A 622 -28.94 -36.38 7.39
CA SER A 622 -29.85 -36.89 8.42
C SER A 622 -30.53 -38.18 7.95
N GLU A 623 -30.81 -39.09 8.89
CA GLU A 623 -31.39 -40.40 8.59
C GLU A 623 -32.77 -40.30 7.90
N GLU A 624 -33.57 -39.29 8.26
CA GLU A 624 -34.88 -39.04 7.65
C GLU A 624 -34.75 -38.60 6.18
N ALA A 625 -33.81 -37.69 5.88
CA ALA A 625 -33.56 -37.22 4.51
C ALA A 625 -32.97 -38.33 3.62
N TYR A 626 -32.06 -39.13 4.19
CA TYR A 626 -31.49 -40.31 3.54
C TYR A 626 -32.56 -41.34 3.17
N GLN A 627 -33.41 -41.75 4.12
CA GLN A 627 -34.46 -42.74 3.89
C GLN A 627 -35.44 -42.31 2.79
N LYS A 628 -35.87 -41.04 2.83
CA LYS A 628 -36.81 -40.49 1.84
C LYS A 628 -36.20 -40.51 0.44
N ARG A 629 -34.98 -39.97 0.29
CA ARG A 629 -34.36 -39.82 -1.03
C ARG A 629 -33.97 -41.16 -1.64
N ARG A 630 -33.55 -42.11 -0.81
CA ARG A 630 -33.24 -43.47 -1.24
C ARG A 630 -34.47 -44.26 -1.67
N ALA A 631 -35.62 -44.03 -1.04
CA ALA A 631 -36.88 -44.65 -1.46
C ALA A 631 -37.31 -44.16 -2.85
N GLU A 632 -37.22 -42.85 -3.11
CA GLU A 632 -37.56 -42.25 -4.42
C GLU A 632 -36.65 -42.77 -5.54
N LEU A 633 -35.34 -42.87 -5.31
CA LEU A 633 -34.41 -43.40 -6.31
C LEU A 633 -34.61 -44.89 -6.57
N LYS A 634 -34.95 -45.67 -5.54
CA LYS A 634 -35.29 -47.10 -5.72
C LYS A 634 -36.60 -47.28 -6.48
N GLU A 635 -37.59 -46.42 -6.26
CA GLU A 635 -38.85 -46.45 -7.02
C GLU A 635 -38.60 -46.14 -8.49
N LYS A 636 -37.79 -45.11 -8.80
CA LYS A 636 -37.37 -44.79 -10.17
C LYS A 636 -36.59 -45.91 -10.83
N LEU A 637 -35.65 -46.52 -10.12
CA LEU A 637 -34.89 -47.65 -10.64
C LEU A 637 -35.82 -48.84 -10.94
N GLN A 638 -36.80 -49.11 -10.08
CA GLN A 638 -37.79 -50.18 -10.30
C GLN A 638 -38.73 -49.90 -11.47
N THR A 639 -39.02 -48.63 -11.79
CA THR A 639 -39.80 -48.28 -12.99
C THR A 639 -39.01 -48.45 -14.29
N LEU A 640 -37.68 -48.35 -14.25
CA LEU A 640 -36.81 -48.50 -15.41
C LEU A 640 -36.31 -49.93 -15.62
N THR A 641 -36.37 -50.80 -14.61
CA THR A 641 -35.95 -52.23 -14.67
C THR A 641 -37.12 -53.22 -14.72
N LYS A 642 -38.36 -52.73 -14.88
CA LYS A 642 -39.57 -53.53 -15.17
C LYS A 642 -39.91 -53.47 -16.64
#